data_AF-A0A098ZCV0-F1
#
_entry.id   AF-A0A098ZCV0-F1
#
_cell.length_a   1.000
_cell.length_b   1.000
_cell.length_c   1.000
_cell.angle_alpha   90.00
_cell.angle_beta   90.00
_cell.angle_gamma   90.00
#
_symmetry.space_group_name_H-M   'P 1'
#
loop_
_entity.id
_entity.type
_entity.pdbx_description
1 polymer ?
#
loop_
_entity_poly.entity_id
_entity_poly.type
_entity_poly.pdbx_seq_one_letter_code
_entity_poly.pdbx_strand_id
1 'polypeptide(L)'
;MVPIEAKKKYKLRFKIKTDNKVGIAKVRIIEESGKDKRLWNSATTSGTKDWQTIEADYSPTLDVDKIKLELFYETGTGTVSFKDIELVEVADQLSEDSQTDKQLEEKIDLPIGKKHVFSLADYTYKVENPDVASVKNGILEPLKEGTTNVIVSKDGKEVKKIPLKILASVKDAYTARLDDWTGIIAGNQYYDSKNEQMAKLNQELEGKVADSLSSISSQADRTYLWEKFSNYKMSANLTATYRKLEEMAKQVTNPSSRYYQDETVVRTVRDSMEWMHKHVYNSEKSIVGNWWDYEIGTPRAINNTLSLMKEYFSDEEIKKYTDVIEKFVPDPEHFRKTTDNPFKALGGNLVDMGRVKVIAGLLRKDDQEISSTIRSIEQVFKLVDQGEGFYQDGSYIDHTNVAYTGAYGNVLIDGLSQLLPVIQKTKNPIDKDKMQTMYHWIDKSFAPLLVNGELMDMSRGRSISRANSEGHVAAVEVLRGIHRIADMSEGETKQRLQSLVKTIVQSDSYYDVFKNLKTYKDISLMQSLLSDAGVASVPRTSYLSAFNKMDKTAMYNAEKGFGFGLSLFSSRTLNYEHMNKENKRGWYTSDVMFYLYNGDLSHYSDGYWPTVNPYKMPGTTETDAERADSDTGKVLPSAFVGTSKLDDANATATMDFTNWNQTLTAHKSWFMLKDKIAFLGSNIQNTSTDTAATTIDQRKLESSNPYKVYVNDKEASLTEQEKDYPETQSVFLESSDSKKNIGYFFFKKSSISMSKALQKGAWKDINEGQSDKEVENEFLTISQDHKQNGDSYGYMLIPNVDRATFNQMIKELESSLIENNETLQSVYDAKQGVWGIVKYDDSVSTISNQFQVLKRGVYTIRKEGDEYKIAYYNPETQESAPDQEVFKKLE
;
A
#
# COMPACT_ATOMS: atom_id res chain seq x y z
N MET A 1 42.66 21.39 4.30
CA MET A 1 41.38 22.04 4.63
C MET A 1 41.33 23.37 3.91
N VAL A 2 40.20 23.71 3.30
CA VAL A 2 39.98 24.97 2.57
C VAL A 2 39.08 25.85 3.43
N PRO A 3 39.46 27.12 3.72
CA PRO A 3 38.59 28.04 4.45
C PRO A 3 37.42 28.47 3.59
N ILE A 4 36.24 28.57 4.19
CA ILE A 4 35.00 28.99 3.55
C ILE A 4 34.11 29.75 4.54
N GLU A 5 33.06 30.39 4.05
CA GLU A 5 31.98 30.98 4.82
C GLU A 5 30.71 30.17 4.57
N ALA A 6 30.07 29.67 5.64
CA ALA A 6 28.94 28.74 5.55
C ALA A 6 27.74 29.27 4.72
N LYS A 7 27.61 30.59 4.61
CA LYS A 7 26.48 31.25 3.91
C LYS A 7 26.79 31.61 2.45
N LYS A 8 28.02 31.38 1.97
CA LYS A 8 28.43 31.75 0.62
C LYS A 8 28.39 30.56 -0.34
N LYS A 9 28.19 30.86 -1.62
CA LYS A 9 28.30 29.87 -2.69
C LYS A 9 29.72 29.84 -3.24
N TYR A 10 30.14 28.65 -3.66
CA TYR A 10 31.43 28.41 -4.26
C TYR A 10 31.26 27.64 -5.56
N LYS A 11 32.19 27.81 -6.49
CA LYS A 11 32.30 27.03 -7.72
C LYS A 11 33.55 26.18 -7.62
N LEU A 12 33.37 24.87 -7.58
CA LEU A 12 34.45 23.90 -7.70
C LEU A 12 34.75 23.70 -9.18
N ARG A 13 36.00 23.91 -9.58
CA ARG A 13 36.50 23.64 -10.92
C ARG A 13 37.72 22.74 -10.82
N PHE A 14 37.81 21.72 -11.67
CA PHE A 14 39.03 20.93 -11.81
C PHE A 14 39.06 20.24 -13.17
N LYS A 15 40.26 19.91 -13.64
CA LYS A 15 40.45 19.02 -14.78
C LYS A 15 40.77 17.61 -14.29
N ILE A 16 40.20 16.61 -14.95
CA ILE A 16 40.45 15.20 -14.65
C ILE A 16 40.74 14.44 -15.94
N LYS A 17 41.68 13.50 -15.87
CA LYS A 17 41.99 12.51 -16.92
C LYS A 17 42.07 11.13 -16.28
N THR A 18 41.51 10.13 -16.96
CA THR A 18 41.60 8.72 -16.52
C THR A 18 42.12 7.84 -17.64
N ASP A 19 42.98 6.89 -17.30
CA ASP A 19 43.49 5.88 -18.23
C ASP A 19 43.27 4.49 -17.66
N ASN A 20 42.44 3.69 -18.35
CA ASN A 20 42.03 2.34 -17.95
C ASN A 20 41.52 2.26 -16.50
N LYS A 21 40.84 3.31 -16.03
CA LYS A 21 40.41 3.39 -14.62
C LYS A 21 39.23 2.45 -14.35
N VAL A 22 39.51 1.38 -13.58
CA VAL A 22 38.49 0.49 -12.99
C VAL A 22 38.08 1.06 -11.62
N GLY A 23 36.78 1.25 -11.39
CA GLY A 23 36.22 2.06 -10.30
C GLY A 23 36.08 3.54 -10.67
N ILE A 24 35.52 4.36 -9.77
CA ILE A 24 35.27 5.80 -10.04
C ILE A 24 36.36 6.71 -9.49
N ALA A 25 36.51 7.88 -10.10
CA ALA A 25 37.31 9.02 -9.61
C ALA A 25 36.48 10.31 -9.60
N LYS A 26 36.63 11.12 -8.55
CA LYS A 26 35.93 12.42 -8.37
C LYS A 26 36.63 13.28 -7.33
N VAL A 27 36.26 14.56 -7.25
CA VAL A 27 36.54 15.41 -6.09
C VAL A 27 35.36 15.32 -5.11
N ARG A 28 35.65 15.17 -3.82
CA ARG A 28 34.69 15.22 -2.71
C ARG A 28 34.97 16.42 -1.81
N ILE A 29 33.92 16.98 -1.24
CA ILE A 29 34.01 18.01 -0.20
C ILE A 29 33.42 17.44 1.09
N ILE A 30 34.14 17.54 2.19
CA ILE A 30 33.73 17.07 3.51
C ILE A 30 33.51 18.27 4.43
N GLU A 31 32.29 18.40 4.95
CA GLU A 31 31.91 19.35 6.00
C GLU A 31 31.89 18.61 7.33
N GLU A 32 32.51 19.18 8.37
CA GLU A 32 32.53 18.60 9.73
C GLU A 32 32.18 19.70 10.74
N SER A 33 31.08 19.53 11.49
CA SER A 33 30.66 20.44 12.56
C SER A 33 30.20 19.62 13.78
N GLY A 34 31.01 19.61 14.85
CA GLY A 34 30.75 18.76 16.02
C GLY A 34 30.76 17.26 15.66
N LYS A 35 29.63 16.57 15.88
CA LYS A 35 29.44 15.17 15.49
C LYS A 35 28.90 15.00 14.06
N ASP A 36 28.44 16.09 13.43
CA ASP A 36 27.83 16.05 12.11
C ASP A 36 28.91 16.08 11.04
N LYS A 37 28.82 15.12 10.11
CA LYS A 37 29.72 14.99 8.97
C LYS A 37 28.91 14.84 7.70
N ARG A 38 29.17 15.70 6.71
CA ARG A 38 28.51 15.65 5.40
C ARG A 38 29.53 15.49 4.29
N LEU A 39 29.16 14.69 3.30
CA LEU A 39 29.91 14.50 2.07
C LEU A 39 29.14 15.13 0.89
N TRP A 40 29.82 16.00 0.14
CA TRP A 40 29.39 16.47 -1.16
C TRP A 40 30.29 15.84 -2.24
N ASN A 41 29.73 15.47 -3.38
CA ASN A 41 30.44 14.75 -4.45
C ASN A 41 30.30 15.49 -5.79
N SER A 42 31.42 15.69 -6.50
CA SER A 42 31.39 16.08 -7.91
C SER A 42 31.04 14.91 -8.83
N ALA A 43 30.83 15.20 -10.11
CA ALA A 43 30.62 14.21 -11.16
C ALA A 43 31.74 13.16 -11.21
N THR A 44 31.38 11.91 -11.49
CA THR A 44 32.32 10.78 -11.51
C THR A 44 32.94 10.58 -12.89
N THR A 45 34.19 10.10 -12.88
CA THR A 45 34.91 9.67 -14.09
C THR A 45 35.44 8.25 -13.91
N SER A 46 35.30 7.41 -14.93
CA SER A 46 35.81 6.05 -15.00
C SER A 46 36.23 5.69 -16.44
N GLY A 47 36.91 4.56 -16.62
CA GLY A 47 37.42 4.12 -17.93
C GLY A 47 38.57 4.98 -18.44
N THR A 48 38.72 5.05 -19.76
CA THR A 48 39.74 5.87 -20.43
C THR A 48 39.08 7.14 -20.98
N LYS A 49 39.36 8.28 -20.35
CA LYS A 49 38.90 9.61 -20.79
C LYS A 49 40.08 10.57 -20.78
N ASP A 50 40.26 11.29 -21.88
CA ASP A 50 41.26 12.37 -21.92
C ASP A 50 40.85 13.54 -21.02
N TRP A 51 41.70 14.56 -20.89
CA TRP A 51 41.44 15.73 -20.04
C TRP A 51 40.06 16.33 -20.30
N GLN A 52 39.24 16.37 -19.26
CA GLN A 52 37.94 17.05 -19.23
C GLN A 52 37.90 18.00 -18.03
N THR A 53 37.19 19.12 -18.20
CA THR A 53 36.93 20.07 -17.12
C THR A 53 35.61 19.71 -16.44
N ILE A 54 35.63 19.58 -15.13
CA ILE A 54 34.45 19.44 -14.28
C ILE A 54 34.27 20.76 -13.52
N GLU A 55 33.08 21.34 -13.65
CA GLU A 55 32.63 22.51 -12.90
C GLU A 55 31.35 22.14 -12.15
N ALA A 56 31.28 22.54 -10.88
CA ALA A 56 30.15 22.22 -10.03
C ALA A 56 29.96 23.29 -8.96
N ASP A 57 28.73 23.71 -8.75
CA ASP A 57 28.38 24.61 -7.66
C ASP A 57 28.39 23.85 -6.32
N TYR A 58 28.98 24.48 -5.33
CA TYR A 58 29.08 23.99 -3.96
C TYR A 58 28.53 25.05 -3.01
N SER A 59 27.62 24.65 -2.13
CA SER A 59 27.12 25.49 -1.04
C SER A 59 27.24 24.69 0.24
N PRO A 60 27.94 25.22 1.26
CA PRO A 60 28.00 24.59 2.57
C PRO A 60 26.58 24.47 3.14
N THR A 61 26.36 23.44 3.94
CA THR A 61 25.05 23.18 4.53
C THR A 61 25.08 22.99 6.03
N LEU A 62 26.26 22.63 6.55
CA LEU A 62 26.62 22.80 7.95
C LEU A 62 27.17 24.21 8.15
N ASP A 63 26.99 24.74 9.36
CA ASP A 63 27.64 25.98 9.77
C ASP A 63 29.12 25.69 10.04
N VAL A 64 29.94 25.76 8.99
CA VAL A 64 31.38 25.44 9.00
C VAL A 64 32.19 26.58 8.39
N ASP A 65 33.37 26.81 8.97
CA ASP A 65 34.36 27.79 8.49
C ASP A 65 35.47 27.15 7.62
N LYS A 66 35.50 25.81 7.56
CA LYS A 66 36.51 25.02 6.84
C LYS A 66 35.91 23.72 6.31
N ILE A 67 36.43 23.29 5.17
CA ILE A 67 36.06 22.01 4.53
C ILE A 67 37.28 21.21 4.13
N LYS A 68 37.13 19.90 3.97
CA LYS A 68 38.14 19.05 3.35
C LYS A 68 37.80 18.84 1.88
N LEU A 69 38.63 19.34 0.98
CA LEU A 69 38.59 18.95 -0.43
C LEU A 69 39.46 17.69 -0.59
N GLU A 70 38.85 16.61 -1.05
CA GLU A 70 39.48 15.29 -1.17
C GLU A 70 39.43 14.81 -2.62
N LEU A 71 40.59 14.42 -3.15
CA LEU A 71 40.68 13.72 -4.43
C LEU A 71 40.36 12.25 -4.16
N PHE A 72 39.16 11.83 -4.52
CA PHE A 72 38.67 10.49 -4.25
C PHE A 72 38.84 9.59 -5.47
N TYR A 73 39.36 8.40 -5.22
CA TYR A 73 39.35 7.30 -6.16
C TYR A 73 38.95 6.03 -5.42
N GLU A 74 38.04 5.28 -6.02
CA GLU A 74 37.65 3.96 -5.55
C GLU A 74 38.76 2.94 -5.83
N THR A 75 38.90 1.93 -4.97
CA THR A 75 39.85 0.83 -5.14
C THR A 75 39.71 0.18 -6.52
N GLY A 76 40.81 0.00 -7.24
CA GLY A 76 40.82 -0.60 -8.58
C GLY A 76 42.16 -0.39 -9.30
N THR A 77 42.18 -0.65 -10.60
CA THR A 77 43.36 -0.52 -11.48
C THR A 77 43.29 0.74 -12.38
N GLY A 78 44.39 1.06 -13.06
CA GLY A 78 44.50 2.22 -13.95
C GLY A 78 45.10 3.47 -13.30
N THR A 79 45.06 4.60 -14.01
CA THR A 79 45.59 5.88 -13.50
C THR A 79 44.55 7.00 -13.55
N VAL A 80 44.67 7.94 -12.61
CA VAL A 80 43.85 9.15 -12.53
C VAL A 80 44.78 10.34 -12.33
N SER A 81 44.60 11.39 -13.13
CA SER A 81 45.31 12.65 -12.99
C SER A 81 44.32 13.79 -12.78
N PHE A 82 44.60 14.65 -11.79
CA PHE A 82 43.84 15.87 -11.53
C PHE A 82 44.72 17.10 -11.79
N LYS A 83 44.15 18.17 -12.33
CA LYS A 83 44.81 19.47 -12.55
C LYS A 83 43.84 20.61 -12.27
N ASP A 84 44.39 21.81 -12.04
CA ASP A 84 43.64 23.07 -11.96
C ASP A 84 42.45 23.02 -10.98
N ILE A 85 42.66 22.42 -9.79
CA ILE A 85 41.61 22.29 -8.77
C ILE A 85 41.47 23.62 -8.04
N GLU A 86 40.32 24.25 -8.23
CA GLU A 86 39.99 25.57 -7.71
C GLU A 86 38.63 25.53 -7.05
N LEU A 87 38.50 26.17 -5.89
CA LEU A 87 37.23 26.45 -5.26
C LEU A 87 37.13 27.96 -5.14
N VAL A 88 36.29 28.57 -5.98
CA VAL A 88 36.19 30.03 -6.09
C VAL A 88 34.88 30.47 -5.47
N GLU A 89 34.93 31.42 -4.54
CA GLU A 89 33.71 32.08 -4.05
C GLU A 89 32.96 32.69 -5.24
N VAL A 90 31.72 32.29 -5.41
CA VAL A 90 30.83 32.94 -6.37
C VAL A 90 30.34 34.18 -5.66
N ALA A 91 30.75 35.35 -6.13
CA ALA A 91 30.21 36.62 -5.64
C ALA A 91 28.69 36.50 -5.61
N ASP A 92 28.06 36.98 -4.53
CA ASP A 92 26.63 37.11 -4.46
C ASP A 92 26.18 38.00 -5.64
N GLN A 93 25.87 37.37 -6.77
CA GLN A 93 24.65 37.76 -7.43
C GLN A 93 23.62 37.51 -6.36
N LEU A 94 23.25 38.60 -5.66
CA LEU A 94 21.86 38.84 -5.32
C LEU A 94 21.10 38.23 -6.49
N SER A 95 20.57 37.03 -6.28
CA SER A 95 19.45 36.61 -7.10
C SER A 95 18.50 37.76 -6.86
N GLU A 96 18.35 38.62 -7.85
CA GLU A 96 17.21 39.50 -7.86
C GLU A 96 16.05 38.56 -7.56
N ASP A 97 15.51 38.69 -6.34
CA ASP A 97 14.14 38.40 -6.03
C ASP A 97 13.32 39.38 -6.87
N SER A 98 13.43 39.23 -8.18
CA SER A 98 12.27 39.42 -8.99
C SER A 98 11.47 38.13 -8.79
N GLN A 99 10.43 38.24 -7.96
CA GLN A 99 9.12 38.09 -8.58
C GLN A 99 9.28 38.73 -9.95
N THR A 100 9.42 37.94 -11.02
CA THR A 100 9.51 38.50 -12.38
C THR A 100 8.50 39.63 -12.39
N ASP A 101 8.97 40.88 -12.49
CA ASP A 101 8.08 42.00 -12.71
C ASP A 101 7.35 41.58 -13.97
N LYS A 102 6.13 41.05 -13.81
CA LYS A 102 5.46 40.33 -14.88
C LYS A 102 5.23 41.41 -15.92
N GLN A 103 5.97 41.40 -17.01
CA GLN A 103 5.83 42.41 -18.04
C GLN A 103 4.76 41.94 -19.04
N LEU A 104 4.15 42.90 -19.72
CA LEU A 104 3.32 42.59 -20.89
C LEU A 104 4.18 41.89 -21.94
N GLU A 105 3.63 40.83 -22.52
CA GLU A 105 4.33 40.02 -23.51
C GLU A 105 4.77 40.88 -24.70
N GLU A 106 5.96 40.60 -25.24
CA GLU A 106 6.46 41.29 -26.45
C GLU A 106 5.87 40.69 -27.73
N LYS A 107 5.62 39.38 -27.73
CA LYS A 107 4.93 38.64 -28.78
C LYS A 107 4.36 37.34 -28.21
N ILE A 108 3.39 36.76 -28.88
CA ILE A 108 2.80 35.46 -28.53
C ILE A 108 2.80 34.56 -29.78
N ASP A 109 3.48 33.42 -29.69
CA ASP A 109 3.44 32.36 -30.68
C ASP A 109 2.68 31.17 -30.04
N LEU A 110 1.45 30.88 -30.48
CA LEU A 110 0.55 29.94 -29.81
C LEU A 110 0.02 28.85 -30.76
N PRO A 111 0.36 27.56 -30.54
CA PRO A 111 -0.18 26.48 -31.35
C PRO A 111 -1.67 26.20 -31.13
N ILE A 112 -2.39 25.74 -32.17
CA ILE A 112 -3.76 25.23 -32.02
C ILE A 112 -3.79 24.04 -31.03
N GLY A 113 -4.65 24.13 -30.01
CA GLY A 113 -4.73 23.17 -28.92
C GLY A 113 -3.91 23.54 -27.68
N LYS A 114 -3.25 24.71 -27.69
CA LYS A 114 -2.73 25.37 -26.49
C LYS A 114 -3.58 26.60 -26.16
N LYS A 115 -3.52 27.04 -24.91
CA LYS A 115 -4.19 28.22 -24.36
C LYS A 115 -3.13 29.07 -23.67
N HIS A 116 -3.23 30.38 -23.80
CA HIS A 116 -2.30 31.30 -23.18
C HIS A 116 -2.99 32.13 -22.10
N VAL A 117 -2.41 32.16 -20.90
CA VAL A 117 -2.85 33.04 -19.81
C VAL A 117 -1.90 34.22 -19.75
N PHE A 118 -2.45 35.43 -19.88
CA PHE A 118 -1.62 36.63 -19.94
C PHE A 118 -0.85 36.87 -18.66
N SER A 119 0.37 37.41 -18.75
CA SER A 119 1.26 37.66 -17.61
C SER A 119 0.63 38.54 -16.53
N LEU A 120 -0.17 39.54 -16.91
CA LEU A 120 -0.77 40.50 -15.98
C LEU A 120 -2.30 40.39 -15.98
N ALA A 121 -2.91 40.16 -14.81
CA ALA A 121 -4.36 40.00 -14.68
C ALA A 121 -5.13 41.33 -14.75
N ASP A 122 -4.51 42.44 -14.32
CA ASP A 122 -5.19 43.75 -14.21
C ASP A 122 -5.40 44.47 -15.55
N TYR A 123 -5.09 43.82 -16.67
CA TYR A 123 -5.25 44.38 -18.01
C TYR A 123 -6.39 43.68 -18.75
N THR A 124 -6.98 44.41 -19.69
CA THR A 124 -7.97 43.86 -20.62
C THR A 124 -7.32 43.52 -21.94
N TYR A 125 -7.65 42.35 -22.49
CA TYR A 125 -7.04 41.81 -23.69
C TYR A 125 -8.10 41.52 -24.75
N LYS A 126 -7.88 41.97 -25.99
CA LYS A 126 -8.77 41.73 -27.12
C LYS A 126 -7.98 41.32 -28.35
N VAL A 127 -8.41 40.27 -29.05
CA VAL A 127 -7.82 39.91 -30.34
C VAL A 127 -8.36 40.83 -31.44
N GLU A 128 -7.47 41.38 -32.26
CA GLU A 128 -7.82 42.29 -33.36
C GLU A 128 -8.60 41.56 -34.48
N ASN A 129 -8.16 40.37 -34.86
CA ASN A 129 -8.88 39.47 -35.77
C ASN A 129 -9.52 38.28 -35.01
N PRO A 130 -10.84 38.31 -34.75
CA PRO A 130 -11.53 37.25 -34.00
C PRO A 130 -11.65 35.92 -34.77
N ASP A 131 -11.35 35.88 -36.08
CA ASP A 131 -11.35 34.62 -36.86
C ASP A 131 -10.10 33.78 -36.56
N VAL A 132 -9.05 34.39 -36.02
CA VAL A 132 -7.74 33.75 -35.75
C VAL A 132 -7.66 33.23 -34.32
N ALA A 133 -8.11 34.02 -33.34
CA ALA A 133 -8.11 33.66 -31.93
C ALA A 133 -9.18 34.45 -31.16
N SER A 134 -9.51 33.99 -29.94
CA SER A 134 -10.43 34.68 -29.03
C SER A 134 -9.84 34.79 -27.63
N VAL A 135 -10.26 35.79 -26.85
CA VAL A 135 -9.96 35.86 -25.42
C VAL A 135 -11.25 35.62 -24.65
N LYS A 136 -11.25 34.61 -23.78
CA LYS A 136 -12.37 34.28 -22.88
C LYS A 136 -11.83 34.15 -21.46
N ASN A 137 -12.45 34.85 -20.50
CA ASN A 137 -12.06 34.84 -19.09
C ASN A 137 -10.56 35.12 -18.87
N GLY A 138 -9.98 36.07 -19.61
CA GLY A 138 -8.54 36.38 -19.51
C GLY A 138 -7.60 35.36 -20.15
N ILE A 139 -8.14 34.36 -20.86
CA ILE A 139 -7.38 33.29 -21.52
C ILE A 139 -7.52 33.41 -23.03
N LEU A 140 -6.39 33.44 -23.73
CA LEU A 140 -6.30 33.43 -25.19
C LEU A 140 -6.44 32.00 -25.73
N GLU A 141 -7.40 31.81 -26.62
CA GLU A 141 -7.73 30.54 -27.28
C GLU A 141 -7.54 30.65 -28.81
N PRO A 142 -6.70 29.80 -29.42
CA PRO A 142 -6.49 29.77 -30.86
C PRO A 142 -7.68 29.14 -31.58
N LEU A 143 -8.06 29.71 -32.73
CA LEU A 143 -9.16 29.22 -33.57
C LEU A 143 -8.65 28.71 -34.92
N LYS A 144 -7.74 29.44 -35.55
CA LYS A 144 -7.20 29.14 -36.88
C LYS A 144 -5.78 29.65 -37.04
N GLU A 145 -4.96 28.94 -37.82
CA GLU A 145 -3.62 29.40 -38.19
C GLU A 145 -3.67 30.78 -38.85
N GLY A 146 -2.77 31.66 -38.45
CA GLY A 146 -2.71 33.03 -38.94
C GLY A 146 -1.96 33.96 -38.01
N THR A 147 -1.88 35.23 -38.42
CA THR A 147 -1.25 36.29 -37.64
C THR A 147 -2.26 37.40 -37.37
N THR A 148 -2.23 37.96 -36.17
CA THR A 148 -3.06 39.07 -35.71
C THR A 148 -2.32 39.82 -34.59
N ASN A 149 -2.96 40.78 -33.93
CA ASN A 149 -2.47 41.37 -32.70
C ASN A 149 -3.44 41.11 -31.53
N VAL A 150 -2.90 41.10 -30.32
CA VAL A 150 -3.66 41.28 -29.08
C VAL A 150 -3.53 42.73 -28.65
N ILE A 151 -4.66 43.42 -28.58
CA ILE A 151 -4.78 44.77 -28.06
C ILE A 151 -4.85 44.67 -26.54
N VAL A 152 -3.90 45.29 -25.85
CA VAL A 152 -3.84 45.38 -24.40
C VAL A 152 -4.33 46.75 -23.99
N SER A 153 -5.28 46.79 -23.06
CA SER A 153 -5.84 48.03 -22.53
C SER A 153 -5.85 48.06 -21.00
N LYS A 154 -5.55 49.22 -20.43
CA LYS A 154 -5.69 49.52 -18.99
C LYS A 154 -6.58 50.72 -18.81
N ASP A 155 -7.53 50.65 -17.89
CA ASP A 155 -8.52 51.73 -17.63
C ASP A 155 -9.22 52.21 -18.91
N GLY A 156 -9.52 51.28 -19.83
CA GLY A 156 -10.19 51.55 -21.10
C GLY A 156 -9.33 52.19 -22.20
N LYS A 157 -8.02 52.38 -21.98
CA LYS A 157 -7.08 52.91 -22.98
C LYS A 157 -6.13 51.83 -23.48
N GLU A 158 -5.93 51.77 -24.80
CA GLU A 158 -4.91 50.91 -25.41
C GLU A 158 -3.52 51.35 -24.93
N VAL A 159 -2.76 50.40 -24.41
CA VAL A 159 -1.39 50.61 -23.88
C VAL A 159 -0.33 49.86 -24.68
N LYS A 160 -0.69 48.77 -25.37
CA LYS A 160 0.23 47.95 -26.17
C LYS A 160 -0.54 47.13 -27.21
N LYS A 161 0.08 46.88 -28.37
CA LYS A 161 -0.32 45.80 -29.28
C LYS A 161 0.75 44.72 -29.25
N ILE A 162 0.35 43.51 -28.91
CA ILE A 162 1.22 42.34 -28.85
C ILE A 162 1.01 41.54 -30.14
N PRO A 163 2.04 41.37 -30.99
CA PRO A 163 1.97 40.48 -32.14
C PRO A 163 1.61 39.06 -31.73
N LEU A 164 0.58 38.48 -32.36
CA LEU A 164 0.09 37.13 -32.12
C LEU A 164 0.19 36.29 -33.40
N LYS A 165 0.86 35.15 -33.31
CA LYS A 165 0.90 34.15 -34.38
C LYS A 165 0.32 32.84 -33.88
N ILE A 166 -0.71 32.35 -34.54
CA ILE A 166 -1.29 31.04 -34.29
C ILE A 166 -0.60 30.00 -35.17
N LEU A 167 0.02 29.01 -34.53
CA LEU A 167 0.76 27.92 -35.17
C LEU A 167 -0.13 26.70 -35.40
N ALA A 168 0.34 25.76 -36.23
CA ALA A 168 -0.29 24.48 -36.47
C ALA A 168 -0.53 23.70 -35.16
N SER A 169 -1.46 22.74 -35.19
CA SER A 169 -1.84 22.01 -33.98
C SER A 169 -0.71 21.11 -33.46
N VAL A 170 -0.57 21.09 -32.14
CA VAL A 170 0.32 20.18 -31.39
C VAL A 170 -0.34 18.85 -31.04
N LYS A 171 -1.58 18.61 -31.51
CA LYS A 171 -2.26 17.33 -31.34
C LYS A 171 -1.52 16.23 -32.11
N ASP A 172 -1.29 15.12 -31.41
CA ASP A 172 -0.52 13.98 -31.87
C ASP A 172 -0.91 12.72 -31.08
N ALA A 173 -0.20 11.62 -31.32
CA ALA A 173 -0.46 10.37 -30.62
C ALA A 173 -0.21 10.48 -29.11
N TYR A 174 0.77 11.28 -28.66
CA TYR A 174 1.11 11.44 -27.24
C TYR A 174 -0.01 12.18 -26.49
N THR A 175 -0.45 13.31 -27.03
CA THR A 175 -1.54 14.10 -26.46
C THR A 175 -2.87 13.32 -26.45
N ALA A 176 -3.12 12.47 -27.44
CA ALA A 176 -4.27 11.56 -27.44
C ALA A 176 -4.19 10.49 -26.33
N ARG A 177 -3.00 9.97 -26.02
CA ARG A 177 -2.79 9.07 -24.87
C ARG A 177 -2.90 9.79 -23.53
N LEU A 178 -2.48 11.06 -23.44
CA LEU A 178 -2.72 11.90 -22.27
C LEU A 178 -4.21 12.19 -22.08
N ASP A 179 -4.99 12.36 -23.15
CA ASP A 179 -6.46 12.48 -23.08
C ASP A 179 -7.11 11.17 -22.56
N ASP A 180 -6.63 10.00 -23.01
CA ASP A 180 -7.05 8.71 -22.44
C ASP A 180 -6.72 8.65 -20.92
N TRP A 181 -5.52 9.09 -20.52
CA TRP A 181 -5.08 9.12 -19.12
C TRP A 181 -5.94 10.04 -18.25
N THR A 182 -6.21 11.28 -18.69
CA THR A 182 -7.06 12.23 -17.93
C THR A 182 -8.49 11.73 -17.79
N GLY A 183 -8.99 11.00 -18.79
CA GLY A 183 -10.26 10.26 -18.71
C GLY A 183 -10.30 9.20 -17.59
N ILE A 184 -9.14 8.66 -17.20
CA ILE A 184 -9.00 7.63 -16.16
C ILE A 184 -8.77 8.26 -14.77
N ILE A 185 -7.86 9.23 -14.65
CA ILE A 185 -7.47 9.81 -13.34
C ILE A 185 -8.41 10.89 -12.80
N ALA A 186 -9.29 11.43 -13.66
CA ALA A 186 -10.31 12.41 -13.29
C ALA A 186 -11.65 12.04 -13.92
N GLY A 187 -11.65 11.85 -15.24
CA GLY A 187 -12.84 11.46 -15.98
C GLY A 187 -13.86 12.58 -16.15
N ASN A 188 -13.42 13.85 -16.25
CA ASN A 188 -14.32 15.01 -16.39
C ASN A 188 -15.32 14.87 -17.54
N GLN A 189 -14.97 14.14 -18.61
CA GLN A 189 -15.86 13.84 -19.74
C GLN A 189 -17.06 12.91 -19.38
N TYR A 190 -16.99 12.21 -18.25
CA TYR A 190 -18.05 11.32 -17.75
C TYR A 190 -18.93 11.99 -16.70
N TYR A 191 -18.61 13.23 -16.29
CA TYR A 191 -19.37 13.92 -15.25
C TYR A 191 -20.80 14.20 -15.71
N ASP A 192 -21.76 13.81 -14.87
CA ASP A 192 -23.17 14.16 -15.00
C ASP A 192 -23.63 14.89 -13.74
N SER A 193 -24.09 16.15 -13.89
CA SER A 193 -24.55 16.97 -12.77
C SER A 193 -25.82 16.44 -12.10
N LYS A 194 -26.56 15.53 -12.77
CA LYS A 194 -27.73 14.85 -12.21
C LYS A 194 -27.36 13.60 -11.42
N ASN A 195 -26.10 13.17 -11.48
CA ASN A 195 -25.62 12.00 -10.77
C ASN A 195 -25.14 12.37 -9.37
N GLU A 196 -25.89 11.96 -8.34
CA GLU A 196 -25.62 12.36 -6.94
C GLU A 196 -24.21 11.99 -6.45
N GLN A 197 -23.69 10.82 -6.84
CA GLN A 197 -22.36 10.37 -6.42
C GLN A 197 -21.25 11.19 -7.07
N MET A 198 -21.40 11.52 -8.36
CA MET A 198 -20.46 12.41 -9.06
C MET A 198 -20.55 13.84 -8.51
N ALA A 199 -21.76 14.35 -8.27
CA ALA A 199 -21.97 15.68 -7.69
C ALA A 199 -21.32 15.80 -6.30
N LYS A 200 -21.40 14.77 -5.46
CA LYS A 200 -20.73 14.71 -4.16
C LYS A 200 -19.20 14.76 -4.27
N LEU A 201 -18.61 13.98 -5.19
CA LEU A 201 -17.16 14.05 -5.45
C LEU A 201 -16.76 15.43 -5.98
N ASN A 202 -17.53 16.00 -6.91
CA ASN A 202 -17.29 17.35 -7.42
C ASN A 202 -17.34 18.38 -6.29
N GLN A 203 -18.35 18.32 -5.41
CA GLN A 203 -18.47 19.23 -4.26
C GLN A 203 -17.31 19.07 -3.26
N GLU A 204 -16.82 17.84 -3.03
CA GLU A 204 -15.63 17.60 -2.22
C GLU A 204 -14.40 18.31 -2.82
N LEU A 205 -14.18 18.17 -4.13
CA LEU A 205 -13.08 18.82 -4.84
C LEU A 205 -13.23 20.35 -4.88
N GLU A 206 -14.47 20.85 -5.06
CA GLU A 206 -14.80 22.28 -4.97
C GLU A 206 -14.39 22.88 -3.62
N GLY A 207 -14.70 22.19 -2.52
CA GLY A 207 -14.31 22.61 -1.17
C GLY A 207 -12.80 22.62 -0.98
N LYS A 208 -12.12 21.54 -1.38
CA LYS A 208 -10.66 21.43 -1.30
C LYS A 208 -9.91 22.50 -2.08
N VAL A 209 -10.40 22.85 -3.28
CA VAL A 209 -9.81 23.94 -4.07
C VAL A 209 -10.07 25.29 -3.41
N ALA A 210 -11.28 25.55 -2.88
CA ALA A 210 -11.58 26.78 -2.14
C ALA A 210 -10.67 26.98 -0.93
N ASP A 211 -10.49 25.93 -0.13
CA ASP A 211 -9.63 25.94 1.06
C ASP A 211 -8.17 26.19 0.64
N SER A 212 -7.72 25.59 -0.45
CA SER A 212 -6.36 25.77 -0.97
C SER A 212 -6.12 27.18 -1.48
N LEU A 213 -7.06 27.78 -2.22
CA LEU A 213 -6.95 29.15 -2.72
C LEU A 213 -7.00 30.19 -1.61
N SER A 214 -7.84 29.98 -0.58
CA SER A 214 -7.96 30.92 0.53
C SER A 214 -6.77 30.89 1.50
N SER A 215 -6.00 29.80 1.52
CA SER A 215 -4.88 29.60 2.45
C SER A 215 -3.49 29.63 1.79
N ILE A 216 -3.40 29.83 0.48
CA ILE A 216 -2.11 29.93 -0.20
C ILE A 216 -1.41 31.24 0.18
N SER A 217 -0.13 31.18 0.54
CA SER A 217 0.66 32.38 0.81
C SER A 217 0.78 33.22 -0.46
N SER A 218 0.39 34.48 -0.40
CA SER A 218 0.50 35.44 -1.50
C SER A 218 1.70 36.39 -1.35
N GLN A 219 2.45 36.30 -0.26
CA GLN A 219 3.60 37.17 0.02
C GLN A 219 4.70 37.02 -1.04
N ALA A 220 5.42 38.11 -1.29
CA ALA A 220 6.45 38.18 -2.34
C ALA A 220 7.68 37.33 -2.01
N ASP A 221 8.05 37.29 -0.74
CA ASP A 221 9.19 36.57 -0.15
C ASP A 221 8.76 35.26 0.53
N ARG A 222 7.65 34.65 0.05
CA ARG A 222 7.12 33.41 0.64
C ARG A 222 8.19 32.31 0.65
N THR A 223 8.27 31.58 1.76
CA THR A 223 9.14 30.40 1.93
C THR A 223 8.39 29.08 1.76
N TYR A 224 7.07 29.15 1.60
CA TYR A 224 6.17 28.03 1.39
C TYR A 224 4.89 28.47 0.66
N LEU A 225 4.16 27.51 0.09
CA LEU A 225 2.85 27.75 -0.50
C LEU A 225 1.71 27.66 0.53
N TRP A 226 1.74 26.66 1.42
CA TRP A 226 0.76 26.50 2.50
C TRP A 226 1.44 26.25 3.83
N GLU A 227 1.03 26.98 4.87
CA GLU A 227 1.63 26.91 6.21
C GLU A 227 1.63 25.48 6.78
N LYS A 228 0.53 24.74 6.59
CA LYS A 228 0.36 23.34 7.00
C LYS A 228 1.42 22.40 6.43
N PHE A 229 1.99 22.73 5.26
CA PHE A 229 3.00 21.94 4.55
C PHE A 229 4.31 22.72 4.34
N SER A 230 4.61 23.65 5.26
CA SER A 230 5.71 24.61 5.10
C SER A 230 7.11 24.01 5.23
N ASN A 231 7.28 22.93 6.00
CA ASN A 231 8.59 22.33 6.23
C ASN A 231 8.97 21.35 5.12
N TYR A 232 9.63 21.83 4.06
CA TYR A 232 10.08 20.99 2.94
C TYR A 232 11.27 20.06 3.25
N LYS A 233 11.82 20.06 4.48
CA LYS A 233 12.70 18.96 4.94
C LYS A 233 11.92 17.68 5.25
N MET A 234 10.61 17.81 5.50
CA MET A 234 9.70 16.67 5.58
C MET A 234 9.16 16.37 4.19
N SER A 235 9.72 15.36 3.52
CA SER A 235 9.44 15.05 2.13
C SER A 235 7.94 14.91 1.80
N ALA A 236 7.14 14.40 2.73
CA ALA A 236 5.68 14.26 2.58
C ALA A 236 4.97 15.60 2.28
N ASN A 237 5.52 16.72 2.76
CA ASN A 237 4.98 18.06 2.50
C ASN A 237 5.12 18.46 1.03
N LEU A 238 6.14 17.97 0.32
CA LEU A 238 6.30 18.21 -1.12
C LEU A 238 5.15 17.53 -1.88
N THR A 239 4.94 16.23 -1.63
CA THR A 239 3.86 15.46 -2.26
C THR A 239 2.49 16.06 -1.94
N ALA A 240 2.24 16.46 -0.68
CA ALA A 240 0.99 17.10 -0.27
C ALA A 240 0.75 18.44 -0.99
N THR A 241 1.80 19.25 -1.16
CA THR A 241 1.76 20.53 -1.88
C THR A 241 1.38 20.31 -3.36
N TYR A 242 2.06 19.41 -4.07
CA TYR A 242 1.75 19.14 -5.47
C TYR A 242 0.38 18.49 -5.69
N ARG A 243 -0.11 17.67 -4.75
CA ARG A 243 -1.47 17.10 -4.84
C ARG A 243 -2.57 18.15 -4.75
N LYS A 244 -2.36 19.26 -4.03
CA LYS A 244 -3.29 20.40 -4.06
C LYS A 244 -3.34 21.06 -5.43
N LEU A 245 -2.21 21.13 -6.14
CA LEU A 245 -2.17 21.64 -7.52
C LEU A 245 -2.87 20.68 -8.48
N GLU A 246 -2.74 19.36 -8.26
CA GLU A 246 -3.49 18.35 -9.02
C GLU A 246 -5.01 18.49 -8.83
N GLU A 247 -5.47 18.75 -7.59
CA GLU A 247 -6.89 19.01 -7.30
C GLU A 247 -7.42 20.25 -8.06
N MET A 248 -6.62 21.34 -8.10
CA MET A 248 -6.94 22.52 -8.91
C MET A 248 -7.00 22.18 -10.40
N ALA A 249 -6.03 21.40 -10.91
CA ALA A 249 -5.99 20.98 -12.31
C ALA A 249 -7.21 20.14 -12.72
N LYS A 250 -7.75 19.32 -11.81
CA LYS A 250 -9.00 18.57 -12.05
C LYS A 250 -10.19 19.51 -12.20
N GLN A 251 -10.34 20.48 -11.31
CA GLN A 251 -11.49 21.40 -11.33
C GLN A 251 -11.41 22.43 -12.45
N VAL A 252 -10.23 22.98 -12.76
CA VAL A 252 -10.07 23.98 -13.83
C VAL A 252 -10.37 23.42 -15.22
N THR A 253 -10.31 22.10 -15.36
CA THR A 253 -10.61 21.36 -16.59
C THR A 253 -11.97 20.65 -16.55
N ASN A 254 -12.76 20.80 -15.49
CA ASN A 254 -14.11 20.24 -15.38
C ASN A 254 -15.15 21.28 -15.82
N PRO A 255 -15.88 21.08 -16.94
CA PRO A 255 -16.87 22.05 -17.44
C PRO A 255 -17.98 22.44 -16.45
N SER A 256 -18.24 21.60 -15.44
CA SER A 256 -19.27 21.85 -14.41
C SER A 256 -18.72 22.44 -13.12
N SER A 257 -17.40 22.62 -12.99
CA SER A 257 -16.81 23.28 -11.82
C SER A 257 -16.99 24.79 -11.93
N ARG A 258 -17.15 25.48 -10.79
CA ARG A 258 -17.10 26.95 -10.75
C ARG A 258 -15.71 27.51 -11.09
N TYR A 259 -14.68 26.67 -11.03
CA TYR A 259 -13.31 27.02 -11.39
C TYR A 259 -12.97 26.68 -12.85
N TYR A 260 -13.94 26.22 -13.65
CA TYR A 260 -13.71 25.87 -15.05
C TYR A 260 -13.14 27.05 -15.85
N GLN A 261 -11.93 26.86 -16.39
CA GLN A 261 -11.18 27.92 -17.09
C GLN A 261 -11.04 29.24 -16.29
N ASP A 262 -11.02 29.18 -14.96
CA ASP A 262 -10.79 30.33 -14.10
C ASP A 262 -9.32 30.78 -14.17
N GLU A 263 -9.07 32.03 -14.57
CA GLU A 263 -7.72 32.54 -14.76
C GLU A 263 -6.90 32.59 -13.47
N THR A 264 -7.53 32.79 -12.31
CA THR A 264 -6.86 32.83 -11.01
C THR A 264 -6.35 31.45 -10.66
N VAL A 265 -7.16 30.41 -10.88
CA VAL A 265 -6.76 29.01 -10.66
C VAL A 265 -5.67 28.60 -11.64
N VAL A 266 -5.80 28.90 -12.93
CA VAL A 266 -4.76 28.56 -13.92
C VAL A 266 -3.43 29.22 -13.56
N ARG A 267 -3.46 30.52 -13.22
CA ARG A 267 -2.28 31.27 -12.81
C ARG A 267 -1.68 30.74 -11.52
N THR A 268 -2.51 30.41 -10.52
CA THR A 268 -2.06 29.83 -9.25
C THR A 268 -1.31 28.53 -9.47
N VAL A 269 -1.82 27.63 -10.33
CA VAL A 269 -1.13 26.38 -10.65
C VAL A 269 0.19 26.65 -11.35
N ARG A 270 0.21 27.50 -12.39
CA ARG A 270 1.42 27.85 -13.14
C ARG A 270 2.50 28.48 -12.24
N ASP A 271 2.12 29.49 -11.47
CA ASP A 271 3.03 30.20 -10.56
C ASP A 271 3.56 29.28 -9.45
N SER A 272 2.72 28.38 -8.93
CA SER A 272 3.13 27.40 -7.91
C SER A 272 4.09 26.35 -8.47
N MET A 273 3.86 25.86 -9.70
CA MET A 273 4.77 24.94 -10.38
C MET A 273 6.15 25.60 -10.58
N GLU A 274 6.18 26.86 -11.02
CA GLU A 274 7.43 27.62 -11.17
C GLU A 274 8.13 27.85 -9.84
N TRP A 275 7.41 28.28 -8.81
CA TRP A 275 7.99 28.53 -7.49
C TRP A 275 8.55 27.24 -6.88
N MET A 276 7.79 26.15 -6.91
CA MET A 276 8.25 24.86 -6.40
C MET A 276 9.46 24.35 -7.19
N HIS A 277 9.48 24.52 -8.51
CA HIS A 277 10.64 24.19 -9.33
C HIS A 277 11.87 25.02 -8.92
N LYS A 278 11.76 26.35 -8.86
CA LYS A 278 12.90 27.22 -8.54
C LYS A 278 13.44 26.99 -7.13
N HIS A 279 12.58 26.78 -6.14
CA HIS A 279 12.98 26.82 -4.73
C HIS A 279 13.10 25.44 -4.08
N VAL A 280 12.24 24.47 -4.43
CA VAL A 280 12.03 23.25 -3.62
C VAL A 280 12.42 21.96 -4.35
N TYR A 281 11.98 21.75 -5.59
CA TYR A 281 12.11 20.47 -6.31
C TYR A 281 12.57 20.68 -7.75
N ASN A 282 13.88 20.58 -7.96
CA ASN A 282 14.56 20.66 -9.26
C ASN A 282 15.78 19.73 -9.32
N SER A 283 16.43 19.66 -10.48
CA SER A 283 17.55 18.75 -10.74
C SER A 283 18.81 19.02 -9.90
N GLU A 284 18.96 20.21 -9.32
CA GLU A 284 20.08 20.56 -8.42
C GLU A 284 19.86 20.04 -7.00
N LYS A 285 18.64 19.60 -6.66
CA LYS A 285 18.32 19.09 -5.32
C LYS A 285 18.79 17.65 -5.12
N SER A 286 18.99 17.28 -3.87
CA SER A 286 19.17 15.89 -3.43
C SER A 286 17.97 15.44 -2.58
N ILE A 287 17.80 14.13 -2.41
CA ILE A 287 16.73 13.58 -1.58
C ILE A 287 16.96 13.98 -0.13
N VAL A 288 15.93 14.55 0.51
CA VAL A 288 15.89 14.88 1.94
C VAL A 288 14.61 14.31 2.51
N GLY A 289 14.71 13.39 3.47
CA GLY A 289 13.56 12.64 3.98
C GLY A 289 13.34 11.33 3.21
N ASN A 290 12.09 11.02 2.86
CA ASN A 290 11.72 9.78 2.19
C ASN A 290 11.94 9.88 0.67
N TRP A 291 12.67 8.93 0.10
CA TRP A 291 12.90 8.82 -1.35
C TRP A 291 11.59 8.69 -2.14
N TRP A 292 10.58 8.05 -1.56
CA TRP A 292 9.29 7.79 -2.21
C TRP A 292 8.60 9.10 -2.65
N ASP A 293 8.70 10.16 -1.85
CA ASP A 293 8.11 11.45 -2.21
C ASP A 293 8.81 12.09 -3.41
N TYR A 294 10.15 11.93 -3.52
CA TYR A 294 10.96 12.50 -4.60
C TYR A 294 10.87 11.70 -5.90
N GLU A 295 10.55 10.41 -5.84
CA GLU A 295 10.63 9.50 -6.99
C GLU A 295 9.27 8.94 -7.43
N ILE A 296 8.25 8.99 -6.57
CA ILE A 296 6.91 8.47 -6.85
C ILE A 296 5.83 9.52 -6.55
N GLY A 297 5.73 9.95 -5.29
CA GLY A 297 4.64 10.80 -4.80
C GLY A 297 4.52 12.12 -5.55
N THR A 298 5.59 12.91 -5.57
CA THR A 298 5.67 14.21 -6.25
C THR A 298 5.68 14.07 -7.77
N PRO A 299 6.50 13.19 -8.39
CA PRO A 299 6.47 12.96 -9.84
C PRO A 299 5.08 12.62 -10.40
N ARG A 300 4.31 11.75 -9.72
CA ARG A 300 2.93 11.43 -10.13
C ARG A 300 2.01 12.65 -10.11
N ALA A 301 2.11 13.48 -9.07
CA ALA A 301 1.28 14.69 -8.96
C ALA A 301 1.65 15.74 -10.03
N ILE A 302 2.94 15.90 -10.32
CA ILE A 302 3.43 16.75 -11.44
C ILE A 302 2.88 16.24 -12.76
N ASN A 303 3.06 14.96 -13.06
CA ASN A 303 2.58 14.34 -14.30
C ASN A 303 1.08 14.51 -14.48
N ASN A 304 0.28 14.23 -13.44
CA ASN A 304 -1.17 14.38 -13.51
C ASN A 304 -1.60 15.83 -13.73
N THR A 305 -0.99 16.77 -13.00
CA THR A 305 -1.26 18.21 -13.15
C THR A 305 -0.98 18.68 -14.58
N LEU A 306 0.21 18.36 -15.10
CA LEU A 306 0.62 18.74 -16.46
C LEU A 306 -0.20 18.02 -17.53
N SER A 307 -0.60 16.77 -17.30
CA SER A 307 -1.46 16.02 -18.24
C SER A 307 -2.86 16.62 -18.33
N LEU A 308 -3.46 16.97 -17.19
CA LEU A 308 -4.78 17.62 -17.12
C LEU A 308 -4.73 19.00 -17.77
N MET A 309 -3.73 19.81 -17.41
CA MET A 309 -3.58 21.18 -17.88
C MET A 309 -2.65 21.31 -19.09
N LYS A 310 -2.45 20.25 -19.88
CA LYS A 310 -1.49 20.25 -21.01
C LYS A 310 -1.73 21.33 -22.06
N GLU A 311 -2.97 21.81 -22.16
CA GLU A 311 -3.31 22.93 -23.05
C GLU A 311 -2.82 24.27 -22.48
N TYR A 312 -2.65 24.42 -21.17
CA TYR A 312 -2.25 25.66 -20.48
C TYR A 312 -0.75 25.80 -20.23
N PHE A 313 0.06 24.83 -20.65
CA PHE A 313 1.51 24.86 -20.54
C PHE A 313 2.15 24.66 -21.90
N SER A 314 3.25 25.36 -22.18
CA SER A 314 4.05 25.09 -23.37
C SER A 314 4.77 23.74 -23.23
N ASP A 315 5.19 23.14 -24.35
CA ASP A 315 5.93 21.87 -24.30
C ASP A 315 7.31 22.06 -23.65
N GLU A 316 7.90 23.25 -23.76
CA GLU A 316 9.13 23.65 -23.05
C GLU A 316 8.94 23.72 -21.54
N GLU A 317 7.82 24.29 -21.07
CA GLU A 317 7.49 24.32 -19.63
C GLU A 317 7.24 22.91 -19.09
N ILE A 318 6.49 22.08 -19.83
CA ILE A 318 6.26 20.67 -19.49
C ILE A 318 7.61 19.95 -19.37
N LYS A 319 8.52 20.14 -20.33
CA LYS A 319 9.87 19.55 -20.26
C LYS A 319 10.65 20.07 -19.05
N LYS A 320 10.65 21.38 -18.80
CA LYS A 320 11.33 22.01 -17.66
C LYS A 320 10.89 21.41 -16.32
N TYR A 321 9.58 21.27 -16.12
CA TYR A 321 9.02 20.74 -14.87
C TYR A 321 9.13 19.22 -14.73
N THR A 322 9.40 18.50 -15.82
CA THR A 322 9.64 17.05 -15.79
C THR A 322 11.13 16.67 -15.83
N ASP A 323 12.06 17.58 -16.15
CA ASP A 323 13.51 17.28 -16.15
C ASP A 323 14.03 16.85 -14.77
N VAL A 324 13.39 17.30 -13.68
CA VAL A 324 13.69 16.84 -12.32
C VAL A 324 13.30 15.38 -12.08
N ILE A 325 12.25 14.89 -12.74
CA ILE A 325 11.83 13.48 -12.68
C ILE A 325 12.93 12.62 -13.31
N GLU A 326 13.45 13.02 -14.47
CA GLU A 326 14.57 12.33 -15.13
C GLU A 326 15.87 12.38 -14.31
N LYS A 327 16.06 13.42 -13.49
CA LYS A 327 17.20 13.48 -12.57
C LYS A 327 17.09 12.45 -11.45
N PHE A 328 15.93 12.30 -10.82
CA PHE A 328 15.75 11.40 -9.68
C PHE A 328 15.46 9.96 -10.10
N VAL A 329 14.78 9.78 -11.23
CA VAL A 329 14.31 8.49 -11.76
C VAL A 329 14.74 8.32 -13.23
N PRO A 330 16.05 8.30 -13.53
CA PRO A 330 16.55 8.14 -14.90
C PRO A 330 16.43 6.70 -15.43
N ASP A 331 16.28 5.72 -14.54
CA ASP A 331 16.35 4.30 -14.84
C ASP A 331 15.02 3.62 -14.46
N PRO A 332 14.25 3.10 -15.43
CA PRO A 332 12.95 2.48 -15.15
C PRO A 332 13.06 1.14 -14.41
N GLU A 333 14.25 0.58 -14.19
CA GLU A 333 14.44 -0.67 -13.47
C GLU A 333 14.85 -0.49 -12.00
N HIS A 334 15.15 0.74 -11.57
CA HIS A 334 15.64 1.01 -10.21
C HIS A 334 15.05 2.27 -9.60
N PHE A 335 14.73 2.20 -8.31
CA PHE A 335 14.55 3.39 -7.47
C PHE A 335 15.81 3.69 -6.68
N ARG A 336 15.84 4.87 -6.08
CA ARG A 336 16.95 5.40 -5.27
C ARG A 336 18.25 5.49 -6.05
N LYS A 337 18.15 5.72 -7.37
CA LYS A 337 19.30 5.76 -8.28
C LYS A 337 20.29 6.87 -7.93
N THR A 338 19.80 7.93 -7.27
CA THR A 338 20.63 9.07 -6.84
C THR A 338 21.17 8.95 -5.41
N THR A 339 20.94 7.83 -4.72
CA THR A 339 21.49 7.54 -3.39
C THR A 339 22.55 6.43 -3.47
N ASP A 340 23.25 6.18 -2.36
CA ASP A 340 24.31 5.15 -2.30
C ASP A 340 23.76 3.70 -2.22
N ASN A 341 22.44 3.52 -2.34
CA ASN A 341 21.73 2.25 -2.16
C ASN A 341 20.48 2.16 -3.05
N PRO A 342 20.68 2.16 -4.38
CA PRO A 342 19.61 1.86 -5.33
C PRO A 342 19.08 0.44 -5.12
N PHE A 343 17.80 0.23 -5.44
CA PHE A 343 17.20 -1.09 -5.41
C PHE A 343 16.34 -1.30 -6.65
N LYS A 344 16.18 -2.57 -7.05
CA LYS A 344 15.42 -2.95 -8.23
C LYS A 344 13.93 -2.64 -8.01
N ALA A 345 13.29 -1.98 -8.97
CA ALA A 345 11.85 -1.74 -8.92
C ALA A 345 11.10 -3.05 -9.24
N LEU A 346 10.33 -3.55 -8.27
CA LEU A 346 9.46 -4.72 -8.40
C LEU A 346 8.07 -4.41 -7.81
N GLY A 347 7.13 -5.33 -7.98
CA GLY A 347 5.83 -5.28 -7.30
C GLY A 347 5.05 -3.98 -7.53
N GLY A 348 4.41 -3.47 -6.47
CA GLY A 348 3.66 -2.21 -6.50
C GLY A 348 4.53 -1.00 -6.86
N ASN A 349 5.80 -0.98 -6.44
CA ASN A 349 6.73 0.10 -6.76
C ASN A 349 7.02 0.14 -8.27
N LEU A 350 7.18 -1.01 -8.94
CA LEU A 350 7.37 -1.07 -10.40
C LEU A 350 6.15 -0.55 -11.17
N VAL A 351 4.94 -0.78 -10.68
CA VAL A 351 3.74 -0.18 -11.27
C VAL A 351 3.73 1.33 -11.08
N ASP A 352 4.16 1.82 -9.91
CA ASP A 352 4.34 3.25 -9.68
C ASP A 352 5.41 3.87 -10.59
N MET A 353 6.51 3.16 -10.86
CA MET A 353 7.49 3.54 -11.88
C MET A 353 6.80 3.74 -13.24
N GLY A 354 5.87 2.85 -13.62
CA GLY A 354 5.06 3.01 -14.81
C GLY A 354 4.22 4.30 -14.81
N ARG A 355 3.54 4.61 -13.71
CA ARG A 355 2.74 5.85 -13.57
C ARG A 355 3.59 7.12 -13.61
N VAL A 356 4.86 7.01 -13.24
CA VAL A 356 5.83 8.09 -13.36
C VAL A 356 6.33 8.18 -14.80
N LYS A 357 7.05 7.17 -15.29
CA LYS A 357 7.84 7.30 -16.53
C LYS A 357 7.04 7.11 -17.82
N VAL A 358 5.95 6.34 -17.83
CA VAL A 358 5.09 6.28 -19.03
C VAL A 358 4.42 7.65 -19.25
N ILE A 359 3.90 8.27 -18.19
CA ILE A 359 3.23 9.57 -18.30
C ILE A 359 4.23 10.71 -18.55
N ALA A 360 5.40 10.69 -17.87
CA ALA A 360 6.47 11.64 -18.16
C ALA A 360 6.96 11.52 -19.60
N GLY A 361 7.19 10.29 -20.10
CA GLY A 361 7.55 10.05 -21.50
C GLY A 361 6.49 10.54 -22.49
N LEU A 362 5.20 10.36 -22.20
CA LEU A 362 4.12 10.94 -23.02
C LEU A 362 4.13 12.48 -23.02
N LEU A 363 4.32 13.10 -21.86
CA LEU A 363 4.43 14.56 -21.71
C LEU A 363 5.64 15.13 -22.46
N ARG A 364 6.75 14.40 -22.45
CA ARG A 364 8.03 14.78 -23.07
C ARG A 364 8.15 14.33 -24.53
N LYS A 365 7.17 13.58 -25.04
CA LYS A 365 7.14 12.96 -26.37
C LYS A 365 8.39 12.07 -26.61
N ASP A 366 8.77 11.30 -25.59
CA ASP A 366 9.97 10.44 -25.59
C ASP A 366 9.60 8.95 -25.76
N ASP A 367 9.77 8.43 -26.99
CA ASP A 367 9.49 7.02 -27.31
C ASP A 367 10.43 6.04 -26.58
N GLN A 368 11.66 6.45 -26.25
CA GLN A 368 12.62 5.58 -25.57
C GLN A 368 12.22 5.42 -24.10
N GLU A 369 11.81 6.51 -23.45
CA GLU A 369 11.34 6.48 -22.07
C GLU A 369 10.10 5.59 -21.94
N ILE A 370 9.12 5.76 -22.84
CA ILE A 370 7.89 4.95 -22.86
C ILE A 370 8.22 3.47 -23.08
N SER A 371 8.99 3.14 -24.12
CA SER A 371 9.25 1.75 -24.50
C SER A 371 10.11 1.00 -23.48
N SER A 372 11.14 1.66 -22.91
CA SER A 372 11.98 1.06 -21.87
C SER A 372 11.22 0.87 -20.55
N THR A 373 10.34 1.81 -20.19
CA THR A 373 9.50 1.70 -19.00
C THR A 373 8.49 0.57 -19.13
N ILE A 374 7.79 0.47 -20.27
CA ILE A 374 6.84 -0.63 -20.48
C ILE A 374 7.54 -1.98 -20.40
N ARG A 375 8.72 -2.13 -21.01
CA ARG A 375 9.53 -3.36 -20.90
C ARG A 375 9.90 -3.68 -19.44
N SER A 376 10.23 -2.67 -18.64
CA SER A 376 10.48 -2.85 -17.21
C SER A 376 9.23 -3.35 -16.49
N ILE A 377 8.06 -2.75 -16.75
CA ILE A 377 6.77 -3.14 -16.15
C ILE A 377 6.46 -4.62 -16.43
N GLU A 378 6.83 -5.17 -17.60
CA GLU A 378 6.53 -6.56 -17.93
C GLU A 378 7.07 -7.60 -16.93
N GLN A 379 8.06 -7.22 -16.10
CA GLN A 379 8.54 -8.05 -14.99
C GLN A 379 7.45 -8.39 -13.98
N VAL A 380 6.42 -7.54 -13.83
CA VAL A 380 5.31 -7.75 -12.87
C VAL A 380 4.49 -9.00 -13.20
N PHE A 381 4.43 -9.43 -14.46
CA PHE A 381 3.62 -10.57 -14.90
C PHE A 381 4.27 -11.94 -14.64
N LYS A 382 5.47 -11.97 -14.04
CA LYS A 382 6.15 -13.21 -13.68
C LYS A 382 5.70 -13.69 -12.32
N LEU A 383 5.36 -14.98 -12.21
CA LEU A 383 5.28 -15.64 -10.92
C LEU A 383 6.70 -15.90 -10.40
N VAL A 384 6.92 -15.69 -9.11
CA VAL A 384 8.20 -15.89 -8.44
C VAL A 384 8.15 -17.12 -7.54
N ASP A 385 9.33 -17.69 -7.30
CA ASP A 385 9.59 -18.78 -6.35
C ASP A 385 10.41 -18.31 -5.13
N GLN A 386 11.02 -17.12 -5.23
CA GLN A 386 11.74 -16.43 -4.16
C GLN A 386 11.67 -14.90 -4.32
N GLY A 387 11.71 -14.19 -3.20
CA GLY A 387 11.72 -12.72 -3.17
C GLY A 387 10.34 -12.09 -3.33
N GLU A 388 10.32 -10.87 -3.88
CA GLU A 388 9.12 -10.04 -4.00
C GLU A 388 8.31 -10.40 -5.25
N GLY A 389 6.99 -10.36 -5.14
CA GLY A 389 6.06 -10.65 -6.23
C GLY A 389 5.00 -11.69 -5.88
N PHE A 390 4.25 -12.11 -6.90
CA PHE A 390 3.21 -13.12 -6.77
C PHE A 390 3.77 -14.53 -6.89
N TYR A 391 3.38 -15.41 -5.98
CA TYR A 391 3.71 -16.82 -5.97
C TYR A 391 2.60 -17.67 -6.57
N GLN A 392 2.93 -18.91 -6.93
CA GLN A 392 1.97 -19.86 -7.50
C GLN A 392 0.80 -20.21 -6.57
N ASP A 393 1.02 -20.21 -5.25
CA ASP A 393 -0.03 -20.46 -4.26
C ASP A 393 -0.96 -19.24 -4.03
N GLY A 394 -0.70 -18.13 -4.72
CA GLY A 394 -1.44 -16.88 -4.58
C GLY A 394 -0.86 -15.91 -3.56
N SER A 395 0.19 -16.28 -2.83
CA SER A 395 0.88 -15.37 -1.92
C SER A 395 1.47 -14.17 -2.68
N TYR A 396 1.54 -13.02 -2.02
CA TYR A 396 2.28 -11.86 -2.52
C TYR A 396 3.20 -11.32 -1.43
N ILE A 397 4.49 -11.23 -1.77
CA ILE A 397 5.53 -10.70 -0.90
C ILE A 397 6.01 -9.35 -1.44
N ASP A 398 6.22 -8.41 -0.53
CA ASP A 398 6.93 -7.16 -0.78
C ASP A 398 7.91 -6.90 0.37
N HIS A 399 8.75 -5.87 0.22
CA HIS A 399 9.75 -5.49 1.23
C HIS A 399 10.59 -6.68 1.70
N THR A 400 11.20 -7.37 0.73
CA THR A 400 11.98 -8.61 0.90
C THR A 400 11.14 -9.82 1.30
N ASN A 401 10.40 -9.77 2.41
CA ASN A 401 9.76 -10.96 3.01
C ASN A 401 8.52 -10.67 3.88
N VAL A 402 7.75 -9.64 3.54
CA VAL A 402 6.51 -9.28 4.26
C VAL A 402 5.28 -9.68 3.44
N ALA A 403 4.29 -10.30 4.08
CA ALA A 403 2.99 -10.61 3.47
C ALA A 403 2.23 -9.31 3.14
N TYR A 404 2.05 -9.01 1.85
CA TYR A 404 1.68 -7.65 1.44
C TYR A 404 0.64 -7.52 0.34
N THR A 405 -0.13 -8.59 0.06
CA THR A 405 -1.17 -8.58 -0.97
C THR A 405 -2.13 -7.40 -0.81
N GLY A 406 -2.56 -7.12 0.42
CA GLY A 406 -3.58 -6.13 0.74
C GLY A 406 -3.09 -4.69 0.91
N ALA A 407 -1.87 -4.38 0.48
CA ALA A 407 -1.38 -3.00 0.41
C ALA A 407 -0.45 -2.76 -0.80
N TYR A 408 0.73 -3.37 -0.88
CA TYR A 408 1.56 -3.22 -2.09
C TYR A 408 0.96 -3.94 -3.29
N GLY A 409 0.30 -5.09 -3.06
CA GLY A 409 -0.54 -5.72 -4.08
C GLY A 409 -1.70 -4.82 -4.52
N ASN A 410 -2.35 -4.09 -3.60
CA ASN A 410 -3.37 -3.08 -3.96
C ASN A 410 -2.79 -2.02 -4.89
N VAL A 411 -1.63 -1.44 -4.54
CA VAL A 411 -0.96 -0.41 -5.37
C VAL A 411 -0.67 -0.97 -6.77
N LEU A 412 -0.22 -2.23 -6.84
CA LEU A 412 0.07 -2.93 -8.10
C LEU A 412 -1.19 -3.04 -8.97
N ILE A 413 -2.28 -3.64 -8.48
CA ILE A 413 -3.48 -3.88 -9.28
C ILE A 413 -4.23 -2.57 -9.60
N ASP A 414 -4.32 -1.64 -8.65
CA ASP A 414 -4.96 -0.34 -8.86
C ASP A 414 -4.18 0.49 -9.87
N GLY A 415 -2.85 0.60 -9.74
CA GLY A 415 -2.03 1.37 -10.67
C GLY A 415 -1.94 0.75 -12.06
N LEU A 416 -1.79 -0.58 -12.16
CA LEU A 416 -1.66 -1.26 -13.44
C LEU A 416 -2.96 -1.21 -14.23
N SER A 417 -4.10 -1.38 -13.56
CA SER A 417 -5.42 -1.24 -14.19
C SER A 417 -5.70 0.15 -14.76
N GLN A 418 -5.08 1.20 -14.22
CA GLN A 418 -5.12 2.57 -14.79
C GLN A 418 -4.22 2.72 -16.01
N LEU A 419 -3.02 2.11 -15.97
CA LEU A 419 -2.03 2.24 -17.03
C LEU A 419 -2.36 1.44 -18.28
N LEU A 420 -2.94 0.25 -18.14
CA LEU A 420 -3.17 -0.68 -19.24
C LEU A 420 -3.97 -0.08 -20.41
N PRO A 421 -5.10 0.64 -20.21
CA PRO A 421 -5.81 1.27 -21.32
C PRO A 421 -4.97 2.26 -22.14
N VAL A 422 -3.96 2.88 -21.50
CA VAL A 422 -3.00 3.77 -22.16
C VAL A 422 -1.91 2.95 -22.84
N ILE A 423 -1.26 2.02 -22.13
CA ILE A 423 -0.15 1.19 -22.63
C ILE A 423 -0.58 0.41 -23.88
N GLN A 424 -1.77 -0.21 -23.87
CA GLN A 424 -2.26 -1.02 -25.00
C GLN A 424 -2.49 -0.19 -26.28
N LYS A 425 -2.57 1.14 -26.18
CA LYS A 425 -2.72 2.05 -27.32
C LYS A 425 -1.41 2.77 -27.70
N THR A 426 -0.29 2.43 -27.08
CA THR A 426 1.05 2.92 -27.47
C THR A 426 1.62 2.09 -28.63
N LYS A 427 2.82 2.44 -29.10
CA LYS A 427 3.58 1.60 -30.05
C LYS A 427 4.14 0.32 -29.41
N ASN A 428 4.02 0.17 -28.09
CA ASN A 428 4.59 -0.92 -27.30
C ASN A 428 3.52 -1.58 -26.40
N PRO A 429 2.44 -2.15 -26.97
CA PRO A 429 1.42 -2.81 -26.15
C PRO A 429 2.00 -4.04 -25.44
N ILE A 430 1.44 -4.39 -24.29
CA ILE A 430 1.75 -5.63 -23.57
C ILE A 430 1.01 -6.79 -24.23
N ASP A 431 1.69 -7.92 -24.39
CA ASP A 431 1.11 -9.15 -24.95
C ASP A 431 -0.13 -9.60 -24.18
N LYS A 432 -1.20 -9.95 -24.90
CA LYS A 432 -2.48 -10.37 -24.30
C LYS A 432 -2.35 -11.59 -23.39
N ASP A 433 -1.41 -12.49 -23.65
CA ASP A 433 -1.17 -13.67 -22.81
C ASP A 433 -0.75 -13.29 -21.39
N LYS A 434 -0.05 -12.17 -21.21
CA LYS A 434 0.35 -11.66 -19.88
C LYS A 434 -0.87 -11.16 -19.08
N MET A 435 -1.99 -10.85 -19.73
CA MET A 435 -3.23 -10.50 -19.03
C MET A 435 -3.84 -11.69 -18.28
N GLN A 436 -3.54 -12.94 -18.68
CA GLN A 436 -3.99 -14.13 -17.95
C GLN A 436 -3.41 -14.19 -16.54
N THR A 437 -2.17 -13.72 -16.35
CA THR A 437 -1.55 -13.63 -15.02
C THR A 437 -2.32 -12.67 -14.11
N MET A 438 -2.93 -11.61 -14.64
CA MET A 438 -3.75 -10.71 -13.82
C MET A 438 -5.02 -11.39 -13.32
N TYR A 439 -5.69 -12.18 -14.17
CA TYR A 439 -6.86 -12.95 -13.75
C TYR A 439 -6.47 -13.97 -12.68
N HIS A 440 -5.30 -14.60 -12.81
CA HIS A 440 -4.73 -15.43 -11.76
C HIS A 440 -4.56 -14.67 -10.44
N TRP A 441 -3.99 -13.46 -10.44
CA TRP A 441 -3.87 -12.66 -9.20
C TRP A 441 -5.24 -12.33 -8.59
N ILE A 442 -6.21 -11.95 -9.41
CA ILE A 442 -7.56 -11.64 -8.95
C ILE A 442 -8.17 -12.85 -8.24
N ASP A 443 -8.13 -14.02 -8.90
CA ASP A 443 -8.81 -15.22 -8.42
C ASP A 443 -8.05 -15.92 -7.27
N LYS A 444 -6.71 -15.95 -7.33
CA LYS A 444 -5.87 -16.67 -6.35
C LYS A 444 -5.35 -15.81 -5.21
N SER A 445 -5.05 -14.54 -5.44
CA SER A 445 -4.41 -13.68 -4.44
C SER A 445 -5.38 -12.74 -3.76
N PHE A 446 -6.22 -12.03 -4.53
CA PHE A 446 -7.07 -10.97 -3.99
C PHE A 446 -8.44 -11.47 -3.52
N ALA A 447 -9.17 -12.21 -4.35
CA ALA A 447 -10.53 -12.64 -4.03
C ALA A 447 -10.61 -13.43 -2.70
N PRO A 448 -9.68 -14.33 -2.35
CA PRO A 448 -9.74 -15.04 -1.07
C PRO A 448 -9.49 -14.17 0.17
N LEU A 449 -8.93 -12.97 0.00
CA LEU A 449 -8.69 -12.02 1.09
C LEU A 449 -9.83 -11.00 1.24
N LEU A 450 -10.86 -11.06 0.39
CA LEU A 450 -12.03 -10.21 0.47
C LEU A 450 -13.17 -10.98 1.13
N VAL A 451 -13.67 -10.53 2.28
CA VAL A 451 -14.82 -11.14 2.98
C VAL A 451 -15.82 -10.05 3.32
N ASN A 452 -17.07 -10.18 2.85
CA ASN A 452 -18.17 -9.24 3.12
C ASN A 452 -17.81 -7.76 2.86
N GLY A 453 -17.00 -7.49 1.83
CA GLY A 453 -16.55 -6.14 1.48
C GLY A 453 -15.25 -5.68 2.16
N GLU A 454 -14.72 -6.45 3.11
CA GLU A 454 -13.50 -6.12 3.83
C GLU A 454 -12.28 -6.87 3.25
N LEU A 455 -11.13 -6.18 3.17
CA LEU A 455 -9.84 -6.79 2.83
C LEU A 455 -9.09 -7.19 4.10
N MET A 456 -8.73 -8.47 4.22
CA MET A 456 -8.14 -9.03 5.44
C MET A 456 -6.86 -8.31 5.88
N ASP A 457 -6.85 -7.81 7.13
CA ASP A 457 -5.79 -6.96 7.69
C ASP A 457 -4.42 -7.62 7.75
N MET A 458 -4.36 -8.95 7.93
CA MET A 458 -3.11 -9.73 7.94
C MET A 458 -2.31 -9.69 6.63
N SER A 459 -2.89 -9.13 5.57
CA SER A 459 -2.24 -8.95 4.27
C SER A 459 -1.82 -7.49 4.00
N ARG A 460 -2.09 -6.56 4.93
CA ARG A 460 -1.95 -5.11 4.71
C ARG A 460 -0.70 -4.50 5.38
N GLY A 461 0.08 -5.32 6.08
CA GLY A 461 1.30 -4.91 6.79
C GLY A 461 1.06 -3.68 7.67
N ARG A 462 1.96 -2.70 7.63
CA ARG A 462 1.84 -1.48 8.45
C ARG A 462 0.60 -0.61 8.16
N SER A 463 -0.10 -0.85 7.04
CA SER A 463 -1.26 -0.02 6.62
C SER A 463 -2.46 -0.16 7.55
N ILE A 464 -2.48 -1.17 8.43
CA ILE A 464 -3.48 -1.31 9.50
C ILE A 464 -3.48 -0.13 10.47
N SER A 465 -2.35 0.58 10.59
CA SER A 465 -2.19 1.74 11.48
C SER A 465 -2.62 3.08 10.86
N ARG A 466 -3.33 3.07 9.72
CA ARG A 466 -3.78 4.27 9.01
C ARG A 466 -5.30 4.41 9.15
N ALA A 467 -5.76 5.49 9.78
CA ALA A 467 -7.17 5.71 10.07
C ALA A 467 -8.05 5.78 8.81
N ASN A 468 -7.48 6.27 7.71
CA ASN A 468 -8.16 6.40 6.41
C ASN A 468 -7.96 5.18 5.50
N SER A 469 -7.49 4.05 6.02
CA SER A 469 -7.23 2.84 5.25
C SER A 469 -7.57 1.58 6.04
N GLU A 470 -8.71 1.60 6.74
CA GLU A 470 -9.30 0.40 7.35
C GLU A 470 -9.72 -0.63 6.28
N GLY A 471 -10.03 -1.87 6.67
CA GLY A 471 -10.16 -3.02 5.77
C GLY A 471 -11.13 -2.81 4.61
N HIS A 472 -12.32 -2.24 4.85
CA HIS A 472 -13.31 -1.95 3.82
C HIS A 472 -12.84 -0.85 2.84
N VAL A 473 -12.13 0.16 3.35
CA VAL A 473 -11.58 1.22 2.52
C VAL A 473 -10.53 0.65 1.56
N ALA A 474 -9.65 -0.21 2.08
CA ALA A 474 -8.60 -0.86 1.31
C ALA A 474 -9.17 -1.84 0.26
N ALA A 475 -10.26 -2.54 0.56
CA ALA A 475 -10.93 -3.43 -0.40
C ALA A 475 -11.36 -2.70 -1.67
N VAL A 476 -11.88 -1.47 -1.56
CA VAL A 476 -12.32 -0.69 -2.73
C VAL A 476 -11.18 -0.38 -3.71
N GLU A 477 -9.94 -0.27 -3.23
CA GLU A 477 -8.76 -0.08 -4.11
C GLU A 477 -8.56 -1.25 -5.06
N VAL A 478 -8.75 -2.48 -4.55
CA VAL A 478 -8.70 -3.70 -5.35
C VAL A 478 -9.92 -3.80 -6.26
N LEU A 479 -11.12 -3.58 -5.71
CA LEU A 479 -12.39 -3.74 -6.45
C LEU A 479 -12.49 -2.79 -7.64
N ARG A 480 -12.07 -1.53 -7.51
CA ARG A 480 -12.03 -0.60 -8.65
C ARG A 480 -11.00 -1.03 -9.70
N GLY A 481 -9.86 -1.60 -9.27
CA GLY A 481 -8.87 -2.17 -10.18
C GLY A 481 -9.41 -3.36 -10.96
N ILE A 482 -10.08 -4.30 -10.29
CA ILE A 482 -10.75 -5.44 -10.92
C ILE A 482 -11.80 -4.96 -11.93
N HIS A 483 -12.59 -3.94 -11.58
CA HIS A 483 -13.64 -3.43 -12.46
C HIS A 483 -13.07 -2.79 -13.74
N ARG A 484 -11.97 -2.02 -13.65
CA ARG A 484 -11.28 -1.50 -14.84
C ARG A 484 -10.72 -2.62 -15.71
N ILE A 485 -10.17 -3.67 -15.09
CA ILE A 485 -9.69 -4.88 -15.79
C ILE A 485 -10.87 -5.59 -16.49
N ALA A 486 -12.04 -5.67 -15.84
CA ALA A 486 -13.24 -6.22 -16.46
C ALA A 486 -13.69 -5.37 -17.66
N ASP A 487 -13.63 -4.04 -17.58
CA ASP A 487 -14.04 -3.15 -18.67
C ASP A 487 -13.19 -3.33 -19.95
N MET A 488 -11.88 -3.56 -19.78
CA MET A 488 -10.95 -3.87 -20.89
C MET A 488 -10.95 -5.34 -21.33
N SER A 489 -11.64 -6.21 -20.60
CA SER A 489 -11.82 -7.63 -20.95
C SER A 489 -13.06 -7.80 -21.84
N GLU A 490 -13.26 -9.00 -22.38
CA GLU A 490 -14.39 -9.30 -23.27
C GLU A 490 -15.10 -10.60 -22.84
N GLY A 491 -16.34 -10.78 -23.30
CA GLY A 491 -17.11 -12.01 -23.13
C GLY A 491 -17.27 -12.47 -21.68
N GLU A 492 -17.09 -13.78 -21.47
CA GLU A 492 -17.30 -14.44 -20.18
C GLU A 492 -16.37 -13.90 -19.08
N THR A 493 -15.12 -13.58 -19.41
CA THR A 493 -14.15 -13.02 -18.44
C THR A 493 -14.63 -11.67 -17.92
N LYS A 494 -15.12 -10.77 -18.80
CA LYS A 494 -15.69 -9.48 -18.37
C LYS A 494 -16.87 -9.69 -17.43
N GLN A 495 -17.83 -10.53 -17.81
CA GLN A 495 -19.05 -10.75 -17.03
C GLN A 495 -18.74 -11.40 -15.67
N ARG A 496 -17.82 -12.38 -15.62
CA ARG A 496 -17.42 -13.05 -14.38
C ARG A 496 -16.75 -12.09 -13.39
N LEU A 497 -15.82 -11.25 -13.87
CA LEU A 497 -15.16 -10.25 -13.02
C LEU A 497 -16.14 -9.16 -12.55
N GLN A 498 -17.08 -8.75 -13.40
CA GLN A 498 -18.17 -7.87 -13.02
C GLN A 498 -19.05 -8.50 -11.93
N SER A 499 -19.46 -9.76 -12.08
CA SER A 499 -20.21 -10.49 -11.06
C SER A 499 -19.45 -10.60 -9.73
N LEU A 500 -18.14 -10.86 -9.76
CA LEU A 500 -17.30 -10.88 -8.55
C LEU A 500 -17.35 -9.55 -7.80
N VAL A 501 -17.11 -8.44 -8.49
CA VAL A 501 -17.16 -7.09 -7.89
C VAL A 501 -18.56 -6.78 -7.37
N LYS A 502 -19.59 -7.05 -8.17
CA LYS A 502 -20.99 -6.76 -7.83
C LYS A 502 -21.42 -7.50 -6.55
N THR A 503 -21.09 -8.78 -6.45
CA THR A 503 -21.42 -9.59 -5.27
C THR A 503 -20.70 -9.11 -4.02
N ILE A 504 -19.40 -8.79 -4.10
CA ILE A 504 -18.67 -8.29 -2.93
C ILE A 504 -19.25 -6.96 -2.45
N VAL A 505 -19.49 -6.03 -3.37
CA VAL A 505 -20.06 -4.71 -3.04
C VAL A 505 -21.46 -4.83 -2.46
N GLN A 506 -22.33 -5.69 -3.02
CA GLN A 506 -23.68 -5.87 -2.50
C GLN A 506 -23.74 -6.65 -1.18
N SER A 507 -22.70 -7.40 -0.83
CA SER A 507 -22.58 -8.08 0.46
C SER A 507 -22.10 -7.16 1.60
N ASP A 508 -21.55 -5.99 1.26
CA ASP A 508 -21.06 -5.01 2.24
C ASP A 508 -22.20 -4.09 2.69
N SER A 509 -22.77 -4.41 3.85
CA SER A 509 -23.81 -3.58 4.46
C SER A 509 -23.27 -2.49 5.39
N TYR A 510 -21.95 -2.38 5.55
CA TYR A 510 -21.30 -1.43 6.45
C TYR A 510 -20.69 -0.25 5.69
N TYR A 511 -19.92 -0.53 4.63
CA TYR A 511 -19.18 0.48 3.90
C TYR A 511 -19.85 0.85 2.58
N ASP A 512 -20.11 2.15 2.40
CA ASP A 512 -20.52 2.70 1.11
C ASP A 512 -19.32 2.75 0.16
N VAL A 513 -19.30 1.84 -0.83
CA VAL A 513 -18.24 1.72 -1.85
C VAL A 513 -17.88 3.05 -2.51
N PHE A 514 -18.86 3.96 -2.71
CA PHE A 514 -18.65 5.23 -3.38
C PHE A 514 -17.74 6.18 -2.58
N LYS A 515 -17.61 5.98 -1.26
CA LYS A 515 -16.70 6.77 -0.42
C LYS A 515 -15.24 6.65 -0.85
N ASN A 516 -14.82 5.58 -1.53
CA ASN A 516 -13.45 5.41 -2.02
C ASN A 516 -13.32 5.26 -3.55
N LEU A 517 -14.36 5.66 -4.31
CA LEU A 517 -14.26 5.85 -5.76
C LEU A 517 -13.94 7.32 -6.05
N LYS A 518 -12.70 7.60 -6.44
CA LYS A 518 -12.14 8.97 -6.48
C LYS A 518 -12.05 9.59 -7.88
N THR A 519 -12.72 8.99 -8.87
CA THR A 519 -12.79 9.48 -10.25
C THR A 519 -14.22 9.30 -10.79
N TYR A 520 -14.65 10.15 -11.72
CA TYR A 520 -15.98 10.02 -12.32
C TYR A 520 -16.12 8.75 -13.15
N LYS A 521 -15.04 8.27 -13.79
CA LYS A 521 -15.05 7.00 -14.54
C LYS A 521 -15.30 5.81 -13.62
N ASP A 522 -14.66 5.76 -12.43
CA ASP A 522 -14.89 4.67 -11.48
C ASP A 522 -16.32 4.68 -10.92
N ILE A 523 -16.86 5.87 -10.62
CA ILE A 523 -18.26 6.03 -10.19
C ILE A 523 -19.22 5.53 -11.28
N SER A 524 -19.00 5.96 -12.53
CA SER A 524 -19.79 5.56 -13.69
C SER A 524 -19.77 4.04 -13.90
N LEU A 525 -18.58 3.44 -13.86
CA LEU A 525 -18.42 1.99 -13.97
C LEU A 525 -19.24 1.30 -12.88
N MET A 526 -19.02 1.65 -11.60
CA MET A 526 -19.70 1.01 -10.47
C MET A 526 -21.23 1.13 -10.56
N GLN A 527 -21.76 2.30 -10.93
CA GLN A 527 -23.21 2.47 -11.09
C GLN A 527 -23.77 1.63 -12.23
N SER A 528 -23.08 1.58 -13.37
CA SER A 528 -23.47 0.72 -14.49
C SER A 528 -23.50 -0.75 -14.04
N LEU A 529 -22.49 -1.21 -13.30
CA LEU A 529 -22.44 -2.58 -12.80
C LEU A 529 -23.57 -2.92 -11.83
N LEU A 530 -23.82 -2.04 -10.85
CA LEU A 530 -24.83 -2.28 -9.82
C LEU A 530 -26.25 -2.26 -10.41
N SER A 531 -26.51 -1.46 -11.44
CA SER A 531 -27.81 -1.35 -12.10
C SER A 531 -28.05 -2.37 -13.22
N ASP A 532 -27.00 -2.97 -13.80
CA ASP A 532 -27.12 -3.92 -14.90
C ASP A 532 -27.67 -5.28 -14.41
N ALA A 533 -28.94 -5.57 -14.70
CA ALA A 533 -29.60 -6.83 -14.37
C ALA A 533 -29.03 -8.05 -15.12
N GLY A 534 -28.29 -7.85 -16.22
CA GLY A 534 -27.60 -8.91 -16.96
C GLY A 534 -26.33 -9.41 -16.26
N VAL A 535 -25.81 -8.66 -15.29
CA VAL A 535 -24.70 -9.10 -14.44
C VAL A 535 -25.26 -9.75 -13.18
N ALA A 536 -25.07 -11.06 -13.07
CA ALA A 536 -25.50 -11.84 -11.91
C ALA A 536 -24.76 -11.39 -10.64
N SER A 537 -25.47 -11.39 -9.52
CA SER A 537 -24.89 -11.25 -8.19
C SER A 537 -25.30 -12.47 -7.38
N VAL A 538 -24.36 -13.38 -7.16
CA VAL A 538 -24.60 -14.67 -6.50
C VAL A 538 -23.67 -14.75 -5.31
N PRO A 539 -24.18 -15.04 -4.09
CA PRO A 539 -23.33 -15.24 -2.92
C PRO A 539 -22.15 -16.15 -3.23
N ARG A 540 -20.96 -15.72 -2.82
CA ARG A 540 -19.73 -16.48 -3.08
C ARG A 540 -19.78 -17.83 -2.37
N THR A 541 -19.23 -18.85 -3.02
CA THR A 541 -19.08 -20.18 -2.42
C THR A 541 -18.02 -20.20 -1.32
N SER A 542 -18.04 -21.23 -0.48
CA SER A 542 -16.97 -21.50 0.48
C SER A 542 -15.63 -21.68 -0.23
N TYR A 543 -14.56 -21.23 0.41
CA TYR A 543 -13.20 -21.40 -0.08
C TYR A 543 -12.21 -21.47 1.08
N LEU A 544 -11.04 -22.05 0.81
CA LEU A 544 -9.91 -22.06 1.73
C LEU A 544 -8.61 -21.91 0.92
N SER A 545 -7.81 -20.91 1.25
CA SER A 545 -6.51 -20.63 0.62
C SER A 545 -5.39 -20.74 1.64
N ALA A 546 -4.48 -21.68 1.39
CA ALA A 546 -3.24 -21.87 2.15
C ALA A 546 -2.11 -21.09 1.46
N PHE A 547 -1.88 -19.85 1.90
CA PHE A 547 -0.85 -18.97 1.38
C PHE A 547 0.49 -19.23 2.08
N ASN A 548 1.01 -20.44 1.91
CA ASN A 548 2.21 -20.93 2.60
C ASN A 548 3.46 -20.10 2.27
N LYS A 549 3.55 -19.52 1.07
CA LYS A 549 4.69 -18.67 0.69
C LYS A 549 4.70 -17.30 1.38
N MET A 550 3.61 -16.90 2.05
CA MET A 550 3.57 -15.73 2.92
C MET A 550 3.07 -16.02 4.35
N ASP A 551 3.01 -17.30 4.73
CA ASP A 551 2.59 -17.77 6.05
C ASP A 551 1.22 -17.23 6.50
N LYS A 552 0.24 -17.25 5.60
CA LYS A 552 -1.16 -16.87 5.88
C LYS A 552 -2.14 -17.96 5.46
N THR A 553 -3.31 -17.99 6.09
CA THR A 553 -4.43 -18.83 5.62
C THR A 553 -5.72 -18.04 5.69
N ALA A 554 -6.51 -18.09 4.60
CA ALA A 554 -7.82 -17.45 4.52
C ALA A 554 -8.89 -18.50 4.23
N MET A 555 -9.95 -18.52 5.03
CA MET A 555 -11.07 -19.43 4.93
C MET A 555 -12.37 -18.64 4.91
N TYR A 556 -13.34 -19.10 4.12
CA TYR A 556 -14.70 -18.58 4.13
C TYR A 556 -15.69 -19.72 4.02
N ASN A 557 -16.70 -19.71 4.89
CA ASN A 557 -17.80 -20.65 4.88
C ASN A 557 -19.09 -19.92 4.48
N ALA A 558 -19.59 -20.21 3.28
CA ALA A 558 -20.79 -19.56 2.74
C ALA A 558 -22.08 -20.02 3.44
N GLU A 559 -22.14 -21.28 3.88
CA GLU A 559 -23.32 -21.87 4.54
C GLU A 559 -23.60 -21.18 5.89
N LYS A 560 -22.56 -21.02 6.70
CA LYS A 560 -22.62 -20.34 8.01
C LYS A 560 -22.41 -18.83 7.89
N GLY A 561 -21.83 -18.34 6.79
CA GLY A 561 -21.60 -16.93 6.52
C GLY A 561 -20.54 -16.31 7.42
N PHE A 562 -19.37 -16.94 7.53
CA PHE A 562 -18.22 -16.39 8.26
C PHE A 562 -16.92 -16.55 7.47
N GLY A 563 -15.98 -15.63 7.68
CA GLY A 563 -14.59 -15.74 7.27
C GLY A 563 -13.68 -15.99 8.47
N PHE A 564 -12.57 -16.67 8.22
CA PHE A 564 -11.52 -16.91 9.19
C PHE A 564 -10.15 -16.62 8.55
N GLY A 565 -9.35 -15.81 9.21
CA GLY A 565 -7.96 -15.57 8.82
C GLY A 565 -7.01 -16.11 9.88
N LEU A 566 -5.93 -16.77 9.46
CA LEU A 566 -4.81 -17.14 10.33
C LEU A 566 -3.52 -16.44 9.90
N SER A 567 -2.95 -15.61 10.79
CA SER A 567 -1.70 -14.86 10.57
C SER A 567 -0.53 -15.52 11.27
N LEU A 568 0.38 -16.11 10.50
CA LEU A 568 1.60 -16.76 11.00
C LEU A 568 2.85 -16.05 10.44
N PHE A 569 4.03 -16.46 10.89
CA PHE A 569 5.30 -16.15 10.24
C PHE A 569 6.29 -17.30 10.44
N SER A 570 7.36 -17.34 9.65
CA SER A 570 8.38 -18.37 9.74
C SER A 570 9.78 -17.79 9.57
N SER A 571 10.79 -18.64 9.41
CA SER A 571 12.11 -18.23 8.93
C SER A 571 12.10 -17.53 7.57
N ARG A 572 10.98 -17.66 6.82
CA ARG A 572 10.80 -17.06 5.49
C ARG A 572 10.23 -15.65 5.55
N THR A 573 9.42 -15.32 6.54
CA THR A 573 8.66 -14.05 6.56
C THR A 573 8.81 -13.28 7.87
N LEU A 574 8.74 -11.96 7.79
CA LEU A 574 8.74 -11.10 8.98
C LEU A 574 7.41 -11.21 9.76
N ASN A 575 7.46 -11.20 11.09
CA ASN A 575 6.24 -11.24 11.92
C ASN A 575 5.37 -9.98 11.80
N TYR A 576 5.98 -8.80 11.78
CA TYR A 576 5.27 -7.55 11.50
C TYR A 576 6.23 -6.52 10.92
N GLU A 577 5.67 -5.52 10.22
CA GLU A 577 6.46 -4.41 9.73
C GLU A 577 6.17 -3.14 10.56
N HIS A 578 7.22 -2.59 11.18
CA HIS A 578 7.27 -1.22 11.67
C HIS A 578 8.36 -0.48 10.92
N MET A 579 7.94 0.48 10.09
CA MET A 579 8.82 1.42 9.41
C MET A 579 8.10 2.75 9.20
N ASN A 580 8.86 3.81 8.92
CA ASN A 580 8.33 5.16 8.73
C ASN A 580 7.47 5.66 9.91
N LYS A 581 7.74 5.13 11.12
CA LYS A 581 6.96 5.39 12.35
C LYS A 581 5.50 4.93 12.29
N GLU A 582 5.18 3.98 11.41
CA GLU A 582 3.86 3.35 11.26
C GLU A 582 3.86 1.94 11.87
N ASN A 583 2.74 1.52 12.45
CA ASN A 583 2.55 0.20 13.09
C ASN A 583 3.51 -0.10 14.25
N LYS A 584 3.74 0.91 15.11
CA LYS A 584 4.66 0.84 16.27
C LYS A 584 4.39 -0.33 17.22
N ARG A 585 3.13 -0.77 17.31
CA ARG A 585 2.64 -1.81 18.23
C ARG A 585 2.11 -3.06 17.55
N GLY A 586 2.53 -3.32 16.31
CA GLY A 586 2.14 -4.53 15.57
C GLY A 586 2.81 -5.82 16.04
N TRP A 587 3.43 -5.82 17.22
CA TRP A 587 4.43 -6.80 17.66
C TRP A 587 4.04 -8.26 17.49
N TYR A 588 2.78 -8.58 17.83
CA TYR A 588 2.27 -9.96 17.90
C TYR A 588 1.21 -10.25 16.83
N THR A 589 1.10 -9.40 15.80
CA THR A 589 0.07 -9.53 14.75
C THR A 589 0.25 -10.75 13.82
N SER A 590 1.39 -11.45 13.91
CA SER A 590 1.61 -12.74 13.25
C SER A 590 2.10 -13.84 14.19
N ASP A 591 2.10 -13.63 15.51
CA ASP A 591 2.50 -14.63 16.52
C ASP A 591 1.34 -15.61 16.77
N VAL A 592 0.71 -16.00 15.65
CA VAL A 592 -0.58 -16.65 15.55
C VAL A 592 -1.76 -15.79 15.99
N MET A 593 -1.92 -14.65 15.34
CA MET A 593 -3.17 -13.91 15.43
C MET A 593 -4.21 -14.56 14.51
N PHE A 594 -5.42 -14.83 15.03
CA PHE A 594 -6.56 -15.20 14.20
C PHE A 594 -7.55 -14.05 14.05
N TYR A 595 -8.30 -14.11 12.95
CA TYR A 595 -9.36 -13.16 12.62
C TYR A 595 -10.66 -13.91 12.38
N LEU A 596 -11.76 -13.41 12.93
CA LEU A 596 -13.11 -13.91 12.67
C LEU A 596 -13.94 -12.79 12.05
N TYR A 597 -14.38 -13.01 10.81
CA TYR A 597 -15.27 -12.12 10.06
C TYR A 597 -16.68 -12.70 10.13
N ASN A 598 -17.59 -12.04 10.83
CA ASN A 598 -18.95 -12.51 11.06
C ASN A 598 -19.98 -11.43 10.69
N GLY A 599 -21.18 -11.43 11.27
CA GLY A 599 -22.20 -10.42 10.99
C GLY A 599 -21.86 -9.00 11.49
N ASP A 600 -20.84 -8.84 12.34
CA ASP A 600 -20.28 -7.54 12.69
C ASP A 600 -19.20 -7.16 11.67
N LEU A 601 -19.62 -6.47 10.60
CA LEU A 601 -18.71 -6.02 9.56
C LEU A 601 -17.80 -4.88 10.05
N SER A 602 -18.14 -4.16 11.12
CA SER A 602 -17.28 -3.05 11.58
C SER A 602 -16.18 -3.50 12.53
N HIS A 603 -16.13 -4.78 12.90
CA HIS A 603 -15.26 -5.31 13.95
C HIS A 603 -13.80 -4.80 13.91
N TYR A 604 -13.12 -4.96 12.78
CA TYR A 604 -11.72 -4.54 12.58
C TYR A 604 -11.57 -3.09 12.06
N SER A 605 -12.69 -2.37 11.93
CA SER A 605 -12.78 -0.95 11.59
C SER A 605 -13.23 -0.11 12.81
N ASP A 606 -13.69 1.12 12.60
CA ASP A 606 -14.15 2.04 13.66
C ASP A 606 -13.11 2.21 14.80
N GLY A 607 -11.83 2.28 14.44
CA GLY A 607 -10.77 2.48 15.43
C GLY A 607 -10.41 1.24 16.25
N TYR A 608 -10.63 0.03 15.74
CA TYR A 608 -10.11 -1.21 16.34
C TYR A 608 -8.60 -1.11 16.63
N TRP A 609 -7.80 -0.81 15.61
CA TRP A 609 -6.33 -0.82 15.70
C TRP A 609 -5.71 0.11 16.76
N PRO A 610 -6.17 1.36 16.96
CA PRO A 610 -5.65 2.20 18.02
C PRO A 610 -6.20 1.87 19.43
N THR A 611 -7.22 1.02 19.55
CA THR A 611 -7.89 0.75 20.83
C THR A 611 -7.71 -0.69 21.33
N VAL A 612 -7.40 -1.64 20.44
CA VAL A 612 -7.10 -3.02 20.83
C VAL A 612 -5.83 -3.07 21.68
N ASN A 613 -5.87 -3.78 22.81
CA ASN A 613 -4.67 -4.06 23.60
C ASN A 613 -3.63 -4.87 22.79
N PRO A 614 -2.49 -4.28 22.40
CA PRO A 614 -1.52 -4.94 21.53
C PRO A 614 -0.80 -6.13 22.20
N TYR A 615 -0.90 -6.29 23.52
CA TYR A 615 -0.32 -7.40 24.27
C TYR A 615 -1.21 -8.65 24.30
N LYS A 616 -2.48 -8.53 23.91
CA LYS A 616 -3.47 -9.61 23.98
C LYS A 616 -4.10 -9.89 22.60
N MET A 617 -3.30 -9.90 21.54
CA MET A 617 -3.81 -10.18 20.20
C MET A 617 -4.51 -11.56 20.15
N PRO A 618 -5.70 -11.71 19.51
CA PRO A 618 -6.48 -12.94 19.56
C PRO A 618 -5.72 -14.17 19.03
N GLY A 619 -5.56 -15.20 19.85
CA GLY A 619 -4.90 -16.47 19.52
C GLY A 619 -3.42 -16.57 19.91
N THR A 620 -2.76 -15.46 20.24
CA THR A 620 -1.32 -15.44 20.52
C THR A 620 -1.01 -16.01 21.90
N THR A 621 0.22 -16.53 22.06
CA THR A 621 0.73 -17.02 23.35
C THR A 621 1.97 -16.23 23.68
N GLU A 622 1.86 -15.26 24.58
CA GLU A 622 2.94 -14.31 24.87
C GLU A 622 3.23 -14.24 26.37
N THR A 623 4.33 -13.58 26.71
CA THR A 623 4.56 -13.09 28.07
C THR A 623 4.02 -11.67 28.24
N ASP A 624 3.83 -11.24 29.49
CA ASP A 624 3.41 -9.87 29.85
C ASP A 624 4.55 -8.85 29.90
N ALA A 625 5.72 -9.19 29.34
CA ALA A 625 6.87 -8.28 29.25
C ALA A 625 6.53 -7.03 28.45
N GLU A 626 6.93 -5.86 28.97
CA GLU A 626 6.75 -4.57 28.28
C GLU A 626 7.53 -4.54 26.95
N ARG A 627 6.94 -3.90 25.94
CA ARG A 627 7.50 -3.76 24.60
C ARG A 627 7.74 -2.31 24.22
N ALA A 628 8.80 -2.08 23.45
CA ALA A 628 9.16 -0.75 22.98
C ALA A 628 8.51 -0.44 21.62
N ASP A 629 7.90 0.73 21.49
CA ASP A 629 7.36 1.26 20.23
C ASP A 629 8.46 1.45 19.15
N SER A 630 9.74 1.43 19.53
CA SER A 630 10.89 1.46 18.62
C SER A 630 11.27 0.09 18.03
N ASP A 631 10.70 -1.00 18.53
CA ASP A 631 11.03 -2.35 18.06
C ASP A 631 10.62 -2.56 16.60
N THR A 632 11.35 -3.45 15.93
CA THR A 632 11.10 -3.83 14.53
C THR A 632 10.87 -5.33 14.41
N GLY A 633 10.26 -5.74 13.30
CA GLY A 633 9.97 -7.15 13.02
C GLY A 633 11.19 -8.08 13.02
N LYS A 634 10.91 -9.37 13.19
CA LYS A 634 11.87 -10.48 13.18
C LYS A 634 11.28 -11.65 12.39
N VAL A 635 12.15 -12.50 11.87
CA VAL A 635 11.77 -13.80 11.32
C VAL A 635 11.81 -14.84 12.44
N LEU A 636 11.08 -15.94 12.29
CA LEU A 636 11.07 -17.03 13.26
C LEU A 636 12.32 -17.89 13.10
N PRO A 637 12.91 -18.46 14.16
CA PRO A 637 13.98 -19.44 14.01
C PRO A 637 13.53 -20.70 13.23
N SER A 638 12.30 -21.16 13.45
CA SER A 638 11.77 -22.39 12.86
C SER A 638 11.20 -22.17 11.45
N ALA A 639 11.41 -23.15 10.57
CA ALA A 639 10.75 -23.24 9.27
C ALA A 639 9.49 -24.12 9.31
N PHE A 640 9.21 -24.79 10.44
CA PHE A 640 8.07 -25.70 10.62
C PHE A 640 6.77 -24.92 10.89
N VAL A 641 6.37 -24.18 9.86
CA VAL A 641 5.20 -23.33 9.84
C VAL A 641 4.52 -23.49 8.50
N GLY A 642 3.24 -23.83 8.50
CA GLY A 642 2.46 -23.93 7.26
C GLY A 642 1.17 -24.72 7.40
N THR A 643 0.45 -24.80 6.28
CA THR A 643 -0.91 -25.31 6.18
C THR A 643 -1.01 -26.40 5.11
N SER A 644 -1.54 -27.56 5.49
CA SER A 644 -1.97 -28.61 4.57
C SER A 644 -3.47 -28.47 4.29
N LYS A 645 -3.85 -28.16 3.04
CA LYS A 645 -5.24 -28.05 2.60
C LYS A 645 -5.68 -29.36 1.95
N LEU A 646 -6.80 -29.92 2.40
CA LEU A 646 -7.46 -31.06 1.74
C LEU A 646 -8.46 -30.59 0.68
N ASP A 647 -9.34 -29.66 1.05
CA ASP A 647 -10.39 -29.13 0.19
C ASP A 647 -10.79 -27.71 0.60
N ASP A 648 -11.83 -27.16 -0.02
CA ASP A 648 -12.28 -25.78 0.17
C ASP A 648 -12.88 -25.48 1.55
N ALA A 649 -13.00 -26.48 2.42
CA ALA A 649 -13.56 -26.33 3.76
C ALA A 649 -12.66 -26.91 4.87
N ASN A 650 -11.66 -27.74 4.53
CA ASN A 650 -10.86 -28.46 5.50
C ASN A 650 -9.35 -28.29 5.25
N ALA A 651 -8.65 -27.86 6.29
CA ALA A 651 -7.19 -27.74 6.31
C ALA A 651 -6.66 -27.83 7.74
N THR A 652 -5.39 -28.17 7.87
CA THR A 652 -4.67 -28.18 9.15
C THR A 652 -3.43 -27.32 9.02
N ALA A 653 -3.13 -26.54 10.04
CA ALA A 653 -1.98 -25.64 10.09
C ALA A 653 -1.20 -25.82 11.38
N THR A 654 0.09 -25.50 11.35
CA THR A 654 0.94 -25.49 12.54
C THR A 654 1.97 -24.38 12.49
N MET A 655 2.43 -23.97 13.67
CA MET A 655 3.58 -23.09 13.87
C MET A 655 4.35 -23.57 15.10
N ASP A 656 5.60 -23.95 14.87
CA ASP A 656 6.59 -24.18 15.92
C ASP A 656 7.11 -22.84 16.46
N PHE A 657 6.39 -22.29 17.45
CA PHE A 657 6.51 -20.91 17.89
C PHE A 657 7.63 -20.69 18.89
N THR A 658 8.32 -19.56 18.75
CA THR A 658 9.25 -19.00 19.72
C THR A 658 9.00 -17.50 19.76
N ASN A 659 8.82 -16.95 20.96
CA ASN A 659 8.52 -15.53 21.12
C ASN A 659 9.70 -14.63 20.74
N TRP A 660 9.45 -13.33 20.71
CA TRP A 660 10.36 -12.30 20.19
C TRP A 660 11.76 -12.27 20.85
N ASN A 661 11.89 -12.65 22.12
CA ASN A 661 13.13 -12.67 22.89
C ASN A 661 13.60 -14.09 23.28
N GLN A 662 12.99 -15.13 22.70
CA GLN A 662 13.38 -16.53 22.85
C GLN A 662 13.30 -17.05 24.30
N THR A 663 12.39 -16.51 25.11
CA THR A 663 12.12 -16.99 26.47
C THR A 663 10.84 -17.82 26.57
N LEU A 664 10.01 -17.84 25.54
CA LEU A 664 8.79 -18.63 25.47
C LEU A 664 8.73 -19.42 24.16
N THR A 665 8.34 -20.69 24.25
CA THR A 665 8.09 -21.56 23.09
C THR A 665 6.74 -22.26 23.22
N ALA A 666 6.15 -22.64 22.08
CA ALA A 666 4.91 -23.41 22.04
C ALA A 666 4.74 -24.13 20.70
N HIS A 667 4.16 -25.32 20.73
CA HIS A 667 3.68 -26.02 19.55
C HIS A 667 2.21 -25.69 19.31
N LYS A 668 1.96 -24.75 18.39
CA LYS A 668 0.62 -24.19 18.14
C LYS A 668 0.07 -24.73 16.82
N SER A 669 -1.15 -25.28 16.84
CA SER A 669 -1.79 -25.86 15.66
C SER A 669 -3.28 -25.54 15.54
N TRP A 670 -3.77 -25.47 14.30
CA TRP A 670 -5.15 -25.14 13.95
C TRP A 670 -5.76 -26.17 13.01
N PHE A 671 -7.00 -26.54 13.30
CA PHE A 671 -7.72 -27.58 12.57
C PHE A 671 -9.02 -26.95 12.05
N MET A 672 -8.98 -26.50 10.80
CA MET A 672 -10.13 -25.90 10.12
C MET A 672 -11.02 -27.03 9.62
N LEU A 673 -12.18 -27.23 10.25
CA LEU A 673 -13.06 -28.39 10.07
C LEU A 673 -14.45 -27.92 9.59
N LYS A 674 -14.48 -27.29 8.41
CA LYS A 674 -15.65 -26.69 7.74
C LYS A 674 -16.33 -25.56 8.51
N ASP A 675 -17.02 -25.85 9.60
CA ASP A 675 -17.88 -24.91 10.33
C ASP A 675 -17.34 -24.54 11.73
N LYS A 676 -16.14 -25.01 12.05
CA LYS A 676 -15.47 -24.84 13.34
C LYS A 676 -13.95 -24.96 13.17
N ILE A 677 -13.22 -24.35 14.10
CA ILE A 677 -11.76 -24.31 14.08
C ILE A 677 -11.23 -24.73 15.45
N ALA A 678 -10.45 -25.81 15.51
CA ALA A 678 -9.78 -26.20 16.75
C ALA A 678 -8.45 -25.48 16.88
N PHE A 679 -8.13 -25.07 18.11
CA PHE A 679 -6.90 -24.40 18.51
C PHE A 679 -6.22 -25.29 19.55
N LEU A 680 -5.07 -25.86 19.19
CA LEU A 680 -4.26 -26.66 20.10
C LEU A 680 -2.92 -25.97 20.35
N GLY A 681 -2.47 -26.08 21.60
CA GLY A 681 -1.17 -25.65 22.08
C GLY A 681 -0.61 -26.73 22.99
N SER A 682 0.64 -27.14 22.76
CA SER A 682 1.37 -28.05 23.63
C SER A 682 2.82 -27.56 23.80
N ASN A 683 3.54 -28.21 24.71
CA ASN A 683 4.95 -27.91 24.98
C ASN A 683 5.18 -26.41 25.25
N ILE A 684 4.27 -25.78 26.01
CA ILE A 684 4.40 -24.37 26.37
C ILE A 684 5.47 -24.29 27.46
N GLN A 685 6.54 -23.56 27.16
CA GLN A 685 7.68 -23.41 28.07
C GLN A 685 7.98 -21.94 28.24
N ASN A 686 8.23 -21.52 29.48
CA ASN A 686 8.63 -20.16 29.82
C ASN A 686 9.91 -20.19 30.67
N THR A 687 10.95 -19.52 30.19
CA THR A 687 12.24 -19.39 30.88
C THR A 687 12.49 -17.98 31.42
N SER A 688 11.55 -17.04 31.26
CA SER A 688 11.63 -15.71 31.89
C SER A 688 10.94 -15.67 33.26
N THR A 689 10.94 -14.50 33.88
CA THR A 689 10.21 -14.22 35.12
C THR A 689 8.81 -13.63 34.88
N ASP A 690 8.49 -13.33 33.63
CA ASP A 690 7.22 -12.74 33.19
C ASP A 690 6.13 -13.83 33.17
N THR A 691 4.86 -13.44 33.29
CA THR A 691 3.76 -14.39 33.21
C THR A 691 3.45 -14.73 31.76
N ALA A 692 3.17 -16.01 31.47
CA ALA A 692 2.80 -16.47 30.14
C ALA A 692 1.29 -16.72 30.07
N ALA A 693 0.65 -16.29 28.99
CA ALA A 693 -0.77 -16.54 28.76
C ALA A 693 -1.08 -16.68 27.27
N THR A 694 -2.17 -17.37 26.95
CA THR A 694 -2.77 -17.35 25.62
C THR A 694 -4.04 -16.53 25.65
N THR A 695 -4.16 -15.58 24.73
CA THR A 695 -5.43 -14.89 24.51
C THR A 695 -6.32 -15.77 23.65
N ILE A 696 -7.41 -16.26 24.20
CA ILE A 696 -8.41 -17.05 23.47
C ILE A 696 -9.18 -16.15 22.51
N ASP A 697 -9.56 -14.94 22.95
CA ASP A 697 -10.14 -13.91 22.09
C ASP A 697 -10.01 -12.52 22.73
N GLN A 698 -10.04 -11.48 21.89
CA GLN A 698 -10.19 -10.10 22.27
C GLN A 698 -11.15 -9.42 21.30
N ARG A 699 -12.45 -9.58 21.55
CA ARG A 699 -13.52 -9.16 20.64
C ARG A 699 -13.98 -7.75 20.97
N LYS A 700 -13.78 -6.81 20.04
CA LYS A 700 -14.49 -5.51 20.01
C LYS A 700 -16.01 -5.74 19.99
N LEU A 701 -16.73 -4.94 20.75
CA LEU A 701 -18.18 -5.05 20.92
C LEU A 701 -18.92 -3.91 20.23
N GLU A 702 -20.13 -4.18 19.77
CA GLU A 702 -21.07 -3.16 19.30
C GLU A 702 -22.05 -2.81 20.42
N SER A 703 -22.10 -1.53 20.80
CA SER A 703 -23.04 -1.06 21.82
C SER A 703 -24.52 -1.26 21.43
N SER A 704 -24.81 -1.31 20.12
CA SER A 704 -26.14 -1.55 19.57
C SER A 704 -26.59 -3.01 19.65
N ASN A 705 -25.66 -3.95 19.80
CA ASN A 705 -25.96 -5.39 19.86
C ASN A 705 -25.06 -6.10 20.90
N PRO A 706 -25.31 -5.86 22.19
CA PRO A 706 -24.46 -6.40 23.27
C PRO A 706 -24.56 -7.92 23.35
N TYR A 707 -23.46 -8.58 23.72
CA TYR A 707 -23.45 -10.01 23.99
C TYR A 707 -23.99 -10.34 25.39
N LYS A 708 -24.80 -11.39 25.47
CA LYS A 708 -24.97 -12.17 26.71
C LYS A 708 -23.90 -13.24 26.76
N VAL A 709 -23.19 -13.32 27.88
CA VAL A 709 -22.07 -14.24 28.06
C VAL A 709 -22.54 -15.43 28.89
N TYR A 710 -22.28 -16.65 28.40
CA TYR A 710 -22.56 -17.88 29.10
C TYR A 710 -21.27 -18.65 29.37
N VAL A 711 -21.08 -19.10 30.61
CA VAL A 711 -19.99 -20.01 31.01
C VAL A 711 -20.62 -21.30 31.50
N ASN A 712 -20.23 -22.43 30.92
CA ASN A 712 -20.83 -23.73 31.21
C ASN A 712 -22.37 -23.68 31.16
N ASP A 713 -22.89 -23.03 30.11
CA ASP A 713 -24.33 -22.82 29.85
C ASP A 713 -25.08 -22.01 30.94
N LYS A 714 -24.36 -21.25 31.76
CA LYS A 714 -24.94 -20.35 32.77
C LYS A 714 -24.51 -18.91 32.49
N GLU A 715 -25.46 -17.99 32.58
CA GLU A 715 -25.19 -16.58 32.30
C GLU A 715 -24.16 -16.04 33.29
N ALA A 716 -23.19 -15.28 32.77
CA ALA A 716 -22.09 -14.70 33.50
C ALA A 716 -22.08 -13.18 33.32
N SER A 717 -21.92 -12.44 34.42
CA SER A 717 -21.79 -11.00 34.39
C SER A 717 -20.32 -10.59 34.41
N LEU A 718 -19.83 -10.10 33.28
CA LEU A 718 -18.47 -9.57 33.14
C LEU A 718 -18.35 -8.15 33.71
N THR A 719 -17.13 -7.80 34.11
CA THR A 719 -16.74 -6.49 34.64
C THR A 719 -15.45 -6.03 33.97
N GLU A 720 -15.06 -4.77 34.17
CA GLU A 720 -13.75 -4.28 33.74
C GLU A 720 -12.61 -5.04 34.42
N GLN A 721 -12.77 -5.35 35.71
CA GLN A 721 -11.86 -6.23 36.42
C GLN A 721 -11.98 -7.67 35.91
N GLU A 722 -10.84 -8.28 35.66
CA GLU A 722 -10.71 -9.66 35.23
C GLU A 722 -11.28 -10.64 36.27
N LYS A 723 -12.05 -11.63 35.82
CA LYS A 723 -12.67 -12.67 36.64
C LYS A 723 -12.22 -14.05 36.17
N ASP A 724 -11.82 -14.87 37.12
CA ASP A 724 -11.44 -16.26 36.88
C ASP A 724 -12.67 -17.19 36.83
N TYR A 725 -12.65 -18.10 35.88
CA TYR A 725 -13.62 -19.17 35.70
C TYR A 725 -12.88 -20.52 35.64
N PRO A 726 -12.59 -21.14 36.80
CA PRO A 726 -11.98 -22.46 36.84
C PRO A 726 -12.95 -23.52 36.31
N GLU A 727 -12.41 -24.66 35.87
CA GLU A 727 -13.21 -25.81 35.41
C GLU A 727 -14.19 -25.46 34.27
N THR A 728 -13.78 -24.56 33.37
CA THR A 728 -14.59 -24.12 32.22
C THR A 728 -14.53 -25.15 31.11
N GLN A 729 -15.70 -25.63 30.68
CA GLN A 729 -15.89 -26.51 29.53
C GLN A 729 -16.34 -25.73 28.29
N SER A 730 -17.11 -24.65 28.47
CA SER A 730 -17.60 -23.83 27.35
C SER A 730 -17.81 -22.37 27.72
N VAL A 731 -17.53 -21.47 26.78
CA VAL A 731 -17.97 -20.07 26.79
C VAL A 731 -18.82 -19.81 25.55
N PHE A 732 -19.94 -19.10 25.68
CA PHE A 732 -20.78 -18.72 24.55
C PHE A 732 -21.15 -17.24 24.62
N LEU A 733 -20.86 -16.52 23.54
CA LEU A 733 -21.20 -15.12 23.33
C LEU A 733 -22.46 -15.09 22.46
N GLU A 734 -23.60 -14.82 23.08
CA GLU A 734 -24.91 -14.76 22.43
C GLU A 734 -25.28 -13.32 22.08
N SER A 735 -25.48 -13.06 20.79
CA SER A 735 -26.04 -11.83 20.25
C SER A 735 -27.50 -12.07 19.86
N SER A 736 -28.25 -10.98 19.68
CA SER A 736 -29.58 -11.06 19.05
C SER A 736 -29.52 -11.52 17.59
N ASP A 737 -28.37 -11.36 16.94
CA ASP A 737 -28.09 -11.89 15.60
C ASP A 737 -27.23 -13.15 15.70
N SER A 738 -27.79 -14.30 15.31
CA SER A 738 -27.07 -15.57 15.30
C SER A 738 -25.79 -15.54 14.46
N LYS A 739 -25.68 -14.66 13.45
CA LYS A 739 -24.47 -14.48 12.63
C LYS A 739 -23.37 -13.71 13.36
N LYS A 740 -23.62 -13.24 14.58
CA LYS A 740 -22.63 -12.65 15.48
C LYS A 740 -22.24 -13.60 16.62
N ASN A 741 -22.99 -14.67 16.86
CA ASN A 741 -22.70 -15.61 17.95
C ASN A 741 -21.33 -16.27 17.84
N ILE A 742 -20.68 -16.47 18.98
CA ILE A 742 -19.36 -17.09 19.06
C ILE A 742 -19.31 -18.06 20.24
N GLY A 743 -19.03 -19.33 19.95
CA GLY A 743 -18.85 -20.37 20.96
C GLY A 743 -17.42 -20.86 21.06
N TYR A 744 -16.96 -21.11 22.29
CA TYR A 744 -15.68 -21.69 22.63
C TYR A 744 -15.90 -22.97 23.43
N PHE A 745 -15.46 -24.11 22.93
CA PHE A 745 -15.53 -25.40 23.61
C PHE A 745 -14.14 -25.89 23.96
N PHE A 746 -13.85 -26.04 25.25
CA PHE A 746 -12.58 -26.57 25.72
C PHE A 746 -12.69 -28.10 25.74
N PHE A 747 -11.77 -28.82 25.10
CA PHE A 747 -11.83 -30.29 25.05
C PHE A 747 -11.64 -30.92 26.44
N LYS A 748 -10.80 -30.29 27.25
CA LYS A 748 -10.62 -30.57 28.68
C LYS A 748 -11.05 -29.32 29.45
N LYS A 749 -11.54 -29.48 30.68
CA LYS A 749 -11.88 -28.32 31.50
C LYS A 749 -10.63 -27.47 31.73
N SER A 750 -10.75 -26.16 31.48
CA SER A 750 -9.66 -25.19 31.58
C SER A 750 -9.96 -24.12 32.62
N SER A 751 -8.92 -23.59 33.26
CA SER A 751 -9.03 -22.36 34.03
C SER A 751 -8.80 -21.18 33.10
N ILE A 752 -9.82 -20.36 32.89
CA ILE A 752 -9.74 -19.16 32.05
C ILE A 752 -10.04 -17.92 32.87
N SER A 753 -9.69 -16.77 32.32
CA SER A 753 -10.08 -15.47 32.84
C SER A 753 -10.80 -14.66 31.77
N MET A 754 -11.75 -13.82 32.19
CA MET A 754 -12.51 -12.97 31.29
C MET A 754 -12.75 -11.58 31.87
N SER A 755 -12.75 -10.58 31.00
CA SER A 755 -13.10 -9.19 31.32
C SER A 755 -13.87 -8.55 30.17
N LYS A 756 -14.61 -7.48 30.51
CA LYS A 756 -15.24 -6.59 29.54
C LYS A 756 -14.92 -5.16 29.94
N ALA A 757 -14.11 -4.47 29.14
CA ALA A 757 -13.59 -3.16 29.49
C ALA A 757 -13.57 -2.20 28.29
N LEU A 758 -13.77 -0.92 28.58
CA LEU A 758 -13.53 0.17 27.64
C LEU A 758 -12.02 0.37 27.48
N GLN A 759 -11.52 0.27 26.25
CA GLN A 759 -10.12 0.48 25.89
C GLN A 759 -10.00 1.76 25.05
N LYS A 760 -9.01 2.59 25.39
CA LYS A 760 -8.78 3.92 24.80
C LYS A 760 -7.42 3.97 24.13
N GLY A 761 -7.29 4.79 23.10
CA GLY A 761 -6.01 5.12 22.47
C GLY A 761 -6.20 6.10 21.33
N ALA A 762 -5.12 6.48 20.66
CA ALA A 762 -5.14 7.34 19.49
C ALA A 762 -4.43 6.68 18.31
N TRP A 763 -4.83 7.02 17.09
CA TRP A 763 -4.13 6.57 15.88
C TRP A 763 -2.65 6.99 15.89
N LYS A 764 -2.32 8.13 16.51
CA LYS A 764 -0.94 8.60 16.68
C LYS A 764 -0.05 7.64 17.50
N ASP A 765 -0.65 6.92 18.45
CA ASP A 765 0.06 5.98 19.33
C ASP A 765 0.67 4.85 18.53
N ILE A 766 0.00 4.41 17.47
CA ILE A 766 0.46 3.34 16.56
C ILE A 766 1.08 3.88 15.27
N ASN A 767 0.86 5.14 14.92
CA ASN A 767 1.41 5.78 13.71
C ASN A 767 1.62 7.29 13.90
N GLU A 768 2.88 7.74 13.94
CA GLU A 768 3.22 9.13 14.26
C GLU A 768 2.58 10.17 13.32
N GLY A 769 2.25 9.80 12.09
CA GLY A 769 1.64 10.68 11.10
C GLY A 769 0.11 10.83 11.21
N GLN A 770 -0.53 10.18 12.18
CA GLN A 770 -1.98 10.18 12.35
C GLN A 770 -2.46 11.13 13.46
N SER A 771 -3.79 11.23 13.62
CA SER A 771 -4.43 12.07 14.64
C SER A 771 -4.15 11.56 16.06
N ASP A 772 -3.90 12.51 16.96
CA ASP A 772 -3.80 12.33 18.42
C ASP A 772 -5.16 12.36 19.14
N LYS A 773 -6.27 12.47 18.38
CA LYS A 773 -7.61 12.43 18.96
C LYS A 773 -7.86 11.07 19.60
N GLU A 774 -8.27 11.08 20.87
CA GLU A 774 -8.68 9.87 21.59
C GLU A 774 -9.85 9.18 20.87
N VAL A 775 -9.74 7.87 20.76
CA VAL A 775 -10.74 6.92 20.29
C VAL A 775 -10.90 5.86 21.38
N GLU A 776 -12.10 5.30 21.51
CA GLU A 776 -12.40 4.29 22.50
C GLU A 776 -13.35 3.23 21.95
N ASN A 777 -13.16 1.99 22.39
CA ASN A 777 -14.04 0.86 22.07
C ASN A 777 -14.14 -0.09 23.26
N GLU A 778 -15.29 -0.75 23.43
CA GLU A 778 -15.44 -1.79 24.45
C GLU A 778 -14.95 -3.14 23.89
N PHE A 779 -14.17 -3.87 24.67
CA PHE A 779 -13.65 -5.19 24.31
C PHE A 779 -14.01 -6.23 25.37
N LEU A 780 -14.38 -7.43 24.92
CA LEU A 780 -14.41 -8.64 25.73
C LEU A 780 -13.12 -9.41 25.51
N THR A 781 -12.36 -9.66 26.57
CA THR A 781 -11.12 -10.44 26.52
C THR A 781 -11.29 -11.77 27.24
N ILE A 782 -10.81 -12.85 26.63
CA ILE A 782 -10.77 -14.21 27.20
C ILE A 782 -9.32 -14.68 27.15
N SER A 783 -8.76 -15.12 28.27
CA SER A 783 -7.37 -15.60 28.35
C SER A 783 -7.24 -16.88 29.18
N GLN A 784 -6.17 -17.63 28.93
CA GLN A 784 -5.74 -18.78 29.71
C GLN A 784 -4.27 -18.61 30.11
N ASP A 785 -3.99 -18.59 31.42
CA ASP A 785 -2.63 -18.55 31.97
C ASP A 785 -1.88 -19.88 31.75
N HIS A 786 -0.57 -19.78 31.56
CA HIS A 786 0.37 -20.90 31.53
C HIS A 786 1.46 -20.68 32.58
N LYS A 787 1.40 -21.46 33.67
CA LYS A 787 2.20 -21.25 34.88
C LYS A 787 3.33 -22.27 35.02
N GLN A 788 3.29 -23.37 34.25
CA GLN A 788 4.24 -24.46 34.33
C GLN A 788 4.81 -24.80 32.96
N ASN A 789 6.06 -25.26 32.94
CA ASN A 789 6.64 -25.82 31.72
C ASN A 789 5.95 -27.14 31.35
N GLY A 790 5.59 -27.28 30.07
CA GLY A 790 4.78 -28.39 29.58
C GLY A 790 3.27 -28.12 29.62
N ASP A 791 2.85 -26.88 29.94
CA ASP A 791 1.45 -26.48 29.87
C ASP A 791 0.90 -26.58 28.43
N SER A 792 -0.43 -26.60 28.31
CA SER A 792 -1.16 -26.79 27.07
C SER A 792 -2.49 -26.05 27.05
N TYR A 793 -3.02 -25.79 25.86
CA TYR A 793 -4.41 -25.39 25.66
C TYR A 793 -5.04 -26.23 24.54
N GLY A 794 -6.37 -26.36 24.59
CA GLY A 794 -7.11 -27.07 23.56
C GLY A 794 -8.59 -26.70 23.57
N TYR A 795 -9.01 -25.94 22.56
CA TYR A 795 -10.39 -25.51 22.42
C TYR A 795 -10.86 -25.49 20.96
N MET A 796 -12.17 -25.43 20.74
CA MET A 796 -12.84 -25.33 19.45
C MET A 796 -13.62 -24.01 19.41
N LEU A 797 -13.36 -23.21 18.38
CA LEU A 797 -14.15 -22.05 18.00
C LEU A 797 -15.31 -22.48 17.08
N ILE A 798 -16.54 -22.13 17.45
CA ILE A 798 -17.77 -22.44 16.72
C ILE A 798 -18.57 -21.14 16.51
N PRO A 799 -18.41 -20.46 15.37
CA PRO A 799 -19.14 -19.22 15.09
C PRO A 799 -20.52 -19.50 14.48
N ASN A 800 -21.38 -18.48 14.52
CA ASN A 800 -22.60 -18.39 13.72
C ASN A 800 -23.63 -19.51 13.96
N VAL A 801 -23.81 -19.91 15.21
CA VAL A 801 -24.84 -20.86 15.65
C VAL A 801 -25.63 -20.28 16.82
N ASP A 802 -26.90 -20.67 16.96
CA ASP A 802 -27.62 -20.41 18.20
C ASP A 802 -27.07 -21.26 19.36
N ARG A 803 -27.42 -20.87 20.59
CA ARG A 803 -26.94 -21.49 21.82
C ARG A 803 -27.34 -22.96 21.94
N ALA A 804 -28.55 -23.32 21.52
CA ALA A 804 -29.03 -24.70 21.60
C ALA A 804 -28.23 -25.62 20.67
N THR A 805 -27.96 -25.15 19.46
CA THR A 805 -27.12 -25.82 18.47
C THR A 805 -25.68 -25.93 18.96
N PHE A 806 -25.12 -24.87 19.54
CA PHE A 806 -23.79 -24.92 20.17
C PHE A 806 -23.72 -26.01 21.24
N ASN A 807 -24.66 -26.03 22.19
CA ASN A 807 -24.72 -27.02 23.27
C ASN A 807 -24.89 -28.46 22.76
N GLN A 808 -25.50 -28.65 21.59
CA GLN A 808 -25.59 -29.96 20.93
C GLN A 808 -24.27 -30.33 20.27
N MET A 809 -23.64 -29.40 19.53
CA MET A 809 -22.37 -29.63 18.85
C MET A 809 -21.24 -30.01 19.82
N ILE A 810 -21.15 -29.37 20.99
CA ILE A 810 -20.09 -29.70 21.95
C ILE A 810 -20.22 -31.12 22.53
N LYS A 811 -21.42 -31.71 22.54
CA LYS A 811 -21.62 -33.13 22.90
C LYS A 811 -21.15 -34.06 21.78
N GLU A 812 -21.41 -33.70 20.52
CA GLU A 812 -20.93 -34.45 19.36
C GLU A 812 -19.40 -34.42 19.25
N LEU A 813 -18.76 -33.39 19.81
CA LEU A 813 -17.32 -33.17 19.80
C LEU A 813 -16.61 -33.61 21.09
N GLU A 814 -17.30 -34.24 22.05
CA GLU A 814 -16.72 -34.57 23.36
C GLU A 814 -15.43 -35.41 23.26
N SER A 815 -15.37 -36.31 22.26
CA SER A 815 -14.18 -37.15 21.98
C SER A 815 -13.45 -36.75 20.69
N SER A 816 -13.62 -35.51 20.20
CA SER A 816 -12.96 -35.08 18.95
C SER A 816 -11.46 -34.85 19.11
N LEU A 817 -10.97 -34.54 20.32
CA LEU A 817 -9.53 -34.44 20.57
C LEU A 817 -8.91 -35.83 20.63
N ILE A 818 -8.07 -36.16 19.66
CA ILE A 818 -7.36 -37.45 19.61
C ILE A 818 -6.09 -37.38 20.47
N GLU A 819 -5.29 -36.34 20.28
CA GLU A 819 -4.04 -36.16 21.02
C GLU A 819 -3.62 -34.69 21.05
N ASN A 820 -2.95 -34.26 22.13
CA ASN A 820 -2.31 -32.94 22.22
C ASN A 820 -1.08 -33.00 23.14
N ASN A 821 0.05 -33.45 22.60
CA ASN A 821 1.33 -33.54 23.31
C ASN A 821 2.47 -32.91 22.50
N GLU A 822 3.72 -33.06 22.95
CA GLU A 822 4.91 -32.45 22.36
C GLU A 822 5.33 -33.04 21.01
N THR A 823 4.81 -34.21 20.62
CA THR A 823 5.17 -34.87 19.35
C THR A 823 4.00 -34.99 18.36
N LEU A 824 2.76 -35.00 18.86
CA LEU A 824 1.55 -35.25 18.08
C LEU A 824 0.39 -34.38 18.57
N GLN A 825 -0.28 -33.72 17.62
CA GLN A 825 -1.55 -33.04 17.84
C GLN A 825 -2.56 -33.51 16.80
N SER A 826 -3.75 -33.91 17.21
CA SER A 826 -4.79 -34.35 16.27
C SER A 826 -6.20 -34.14 16.77
N VAL A 827 -7.07 -33.73 15.85
CA VAL A 827 -8.51 -33.57 16.05
C VAL A 827 -9.26 -34.37 14.97
N TYR A 828 -10.32 -35.04 15.37
CA TYR A 828 -11.20 -35.85 14.52
C TYR A 828 -12.62 -35.28 14.49
N ASP A 829 -13.10 -34.92 13.31
CA ASP A 829 -14.51 -34.64 13.05
C ASP A 829 -15.20 -35.92 12.56
N ALA A 830 -15.90 -36.58 13.49
CA ALA A 830 -16.65 -37.81 13.20
C ALA A 830 -17.78 -37.61 12.19
N LYS A 831 -18.41 -36.43 12.17
CA LYS A 831 -19.52 -36.12 11.25
C LYS A 831 -19.05 -36.02 9.81
N GLN A 832 -17.83 -35.53 9.60
CA GLN A 832 -17.21 -35.43 8.28
C GLN A 832 -16.33 -36.63 7.92
N GLY A 833 -15.93 -37.44 8.91
CA GLY A 833 -14.89 -38.45 8.73
C GLY A 833 -13.53 -37.81 8.40
N VAL A 834 -13.21 -36.66 9.01
CA VAL A 834 -12.00 -35.88 8.73
C VAL A 834 -11.08 -35.84 9.95
N TRP A 835 -9.80 -36.12 9.75
CA TRP A 835 -8.74 -35.92 10.72
C TRP A 835 -7.85 -34.76 10.27
N GLY A 836 -7.53 -33.86 11.17
CA GLY A 836 -6.33 -33.05 11.04
C GLY A 836 -5.27 -33.55 12.01
N ILE A 837 -4.02 -33.61 11.57
CA ILE A 837 -2.91 -34.17 12.34
C ILE A 837 -1.66 -33.32 12.10
N VAL A 838 -0.91 -33.06 13.17
CA VAL A 838 0.42 -32.45 13.12
C VAL A 838 1.37 -33.38 13.84
N LYS A 839 2.45 -33.76 13.15
CA LYS A 839 3.54 -34.56 13.70
C LYS A 839 4.79 -33.70 13.79
N TYR A 840 5.36 -33.59 14.98
CA TYR A 840 6.62 -32.89 15.21
C TYR A 840 7.85 -33.82 15.08
N ASP A 841 7.65 -35.11 14.88
CA ASP A 841 8.71 -36.10 14.65
C ASP A 841 8.33 -37.15 13.59
N ASP A 842 9.29 -38.03 13.26
CA ASP A 842 9.12 -39.16 12.33
C ASP A 842 8.71 -40.47 13.04
N SER A 843 8.17 -40.40 14.26
CA SER A 843 7.64 -41.60 14.92
C SER A 843 6.45 -42.16 14.15
N VAL A 844 6.19 -43.47 14.23
CA VAL A 844 4.97 -44.05 13.67
C VAL A 844 3.80 -43.72 14.61
N SER A 845 2.84 -42.91 14.15
CA SER A 845 1.65 -42.59 14.94
C SER A 845 0.44 -43.33 14.40
N THR A 846 -0.13 -44.22 15.21
CA THR A 846 -1.38 -44.94 14.89
C THR A 846 -2.57 -44.07 15.27
N ILE A 847 -3.44 -43.75 14.31
CA ILE A 847 -4.56 -42.83 14.48
C ILE A 847 -5.88 -43.60 14.46
N SER A 848 -6.66 -43.44 15.53
CA SER A 848 -8.01 -44.02 15.69
C SER A 848 -8.08 -45.53 15.39
N ASN A 849 -6.98 -46.28 15.58
CA ASN A 849 -6.82 -47.69 15.21
C ASN A 849 -7.22 -48.02 13.76
N GLN A 850 -7.07 -47.06 12.84
CA GLN A 850 -7.49 -47.20 11.44
C GLN A 850 -6.34 -47.05 10.44
N PHE A 851 -5.39 -46.17 10.72
CA PHE A 851 -4.25 -45.93 9.86
C PHE A 851 -3.05 -45.43 10.68
N GLN A 852 -1.90 -45.35 10.03
CA GLN A 852 -0.65 -44.82 10.56
C GLN A 852 -0.20 -43.65 9.70
N VAL A 853 0.35 -42.63 10.35
CA VAL A 853 1.09 -41.54 9.70
C VAL A 853 2.56 -41.59 10.13
N LEU A 854 3.47 -41.36 9.18
CA LEU A 854 4.83 -41.87 9.26
C LEU A 854 5.93 -40.79 9.33
N LYS A 855 5.66 -39.56 8.89
CA LYS A 855 6.66 -38.49 8.81
C LYS A 855 6.25 -37.25 9.62
N ARG A 856 7.23 -36.46 10.05
CA ARG A 856 7.03 -35.09 10.52
C ARG A 856 6.32 -34.28 9.43
N GLY A 857 5.37 -33.43 9.84
CA GLY A 857 4.60 -32.60 8.92
C GLY A 857 3.14 -32.46 9.32
N VAL A 858 2.36 -31.89 8.40
CA VAL A 858 0.97 -31.51 8.61
C VAL A 858 0.09 -32.32 7.68
N TYR A 859 -0.99 -32.88 8.21
CA TYR A 859 -1.90 -33.76 7.50
C TYR A 859 -3.34 -33.28 7.62
N THR A 860 -4.11 -33.43 6.56
CA THR A 860 -5.58 -33.39 6.61
C THR A 860 -6.10 -34.56 5.79
N ILE A 861 -6.84 -35.46 6.44
CA ILE A 861 -7.23 -36.76 5.87
C ILE A 861 -8.74 -36.91 5.98
N ARG A 862 -9.40 -37.35 4.90
CA ARG A 862 -10.82 -37.73 4.92
C ARG A 862 -10.99 -39.19 4.57
N LYS A 863 -11.85 -39.88 5.31
CA LYS A 863 -12.34 -41.23 4.95
C LYS A 863 -13.60 -41.13 4.11
N GLU A 864 -13.63 -41.81 2.97
CA GLU A 864 -14.82 -41.92 2.09
C GLU A 864 -15.04 -43.41 1.78
N GLY A 865 -16.00 -44.04 2.46
CA GLY A 865 -16.15 -45.50 2.42
C GLY A 865 -14.92 -46.20 3.01
N ASP A 866 -14.24 -47.01 2.21
CA ASP A 866 -13.01 -47.71 2.58
C ASP A 866 -11.72 -46.99 2.14
N GLU A 867 -11.85 -45.87 1.42
CA GLU A 867 -10.73 -45.07 0.91
C GLU A 867 -10.40 -43.89 1.81
N TYR A 868 -9.15 -43.40 1.69
CA TYR A 868 -8.66 -42.21 2.38
C TYR A 868 -8.14 -41.19 1.36
N LYS A 869 -8.68 -39.98 1.39
CA LYS A 869 -8.08 -38.82 0.71
C LYS A 869 -7.09 -38.18 1.65
N ILE A 870 -5.86 -38.01 1.20
CA ILE A 870 -4.72 -37.58 2.02
C ILE A 870 -4.19 -36.26 1.47
N ALA A 871 -4.04 -35.28 2.36
CA ALA A 871 -3.27 -34.08 2.08
C ALA A 871 -2.14 -33.98 3.11
N TYR A 872 -0.90 -34.21 2.67
CA TYR A 872 0.31 -34.04 3.47
C TYR A 872 1.11 -32.82 2.97
N TYR A 873 1.66 -32.07 3.92
CA TYR A 873 2.57 -30.96 3.67
C TYR A 873 3.71 -30.97 4.68
N ASN A 874 4.94 -30.92 4.18
CA ASN A 874 6.14 -30.67 4.97
C ASN A 874 6.45 -29.16 4.94
N PRO A 875 6.26 -28.43 6.06
CA PRO A 875 6.41 -26.98 6.04
C PRO A 875 7.85 -26.49 5.92
N GLU A 876 8.83 -27.33 6.29
CA GLU A 876 10.26 -26.98 6.26
C GLU A 876 10.80 -27.02 4.82
N THR A 877 10.44 -28.06 4.08
CA THR A 877 10.82 -28.24 2.66
C THR A 877 9.88 -27.55 1.69
N GLN A 878 8.67 -27.19 2.15
CA GLN A 878 7.58 -26.64 1.34
C GLN A 878 7.06 -27.61 0.27
N GLU A 879 7.08 -28.90 0.56
CA GLU A 879 6.73 -29.97 -0.37
C GLU A 879 5.65 -30.89 0.19
N SER A 880 4.92 -31.55 -0.72
CA SER A 880 4.14 -32.74 -0.39
C SER A 880 5.01 -34.00 -0.57
N ALA A 881 4.46 -35.18 -0.32
CA ALA A 881 5.16 -36.44 -0.50
C ALA A 881 4.19 -37.52 -1.03
N PRO A 882 4.70 -38.58 -1.69
CA PRO A 882 3.88 -39.71 -2.09
C PRO A 882 3.16 -40.37 -0.90
N ASP A 883 1.89 -40.73 -1.06
CA ASP A 883 1.03 -41.22 0.03
C ASP A 883 1.67 -42.36 0.84
N GLN A 884 2.30 -43.34 0.18
CA GLN A 884 2.93 -44.49 0.84
C GLN A 884 4.12 -44.12 1.76
N GLU A 885 4.72 -42.94 1.59
CA GLU A 885 5.81 -42.49 2.47
C GLU A 885 5.28 -41.91 3.78
N VAL A 886 4.05 -41.42 3.79
CA VAL A 886 3.49 -40.60 4.87
C VAL A 886 2.27 -41.23 5.51
N PHE A 887 1.61 -42.18 4.84
CA PHE A 887 0.37 -42.80 5.25
C PHE A 887 0.39 -44.32 5.01
N LYS A 888 -0.17 -45.08 5.96
CA LYS A 888 -0.38 -46.52 5.84
C LYS A 888 -1.71 -46.91 6.50
N LYS A 889 -2.65 -47.47 5.73
CA LYS A 889 -3.89 -48.05 6.26
C LYS A 889 -3.58 -49.29 7.12
N LEU A 890 -4.30 -49.46 8.23
CA LEU A 890 -4.26 -50.69 9.03
C LEU A 890 -5.28 -51.70 8.47
N GLU A 891 -4.91 -52.98 8.51
CA GLU A 891 -5.76 -54.09 8.10
C GLU A 891 -6.84 -54.42 9.13
#